data_AF-A0A1G3QWY3-F1
#
_entry.id   AF-A0A1G3QWY3-F1
#
_cell.length_a   1.000
_cell.length_b   1.000
_cell.length_c   1.000
_cell.angle_alpha   90.00
_cell.angle_beta   90.00
_cell.angle_gamma   90.00
#
_symmetry.space_group_name_H-M   'P 1'
#
loop_
_entity.id
_entity.type
_entity.pdbx_description
1 polymer ?
#
loop_
_entity_poly.entity_id
_entity_poly.type
_entity_poly.pdbx_seq_one_letter_code
_entity_poly.pdbx_strand_id
1 'polypeptide(L)'
;MLSSLMLIISCADNTASSDLSTLGFYATPEGIISELQNRRDGPEEQFLLGLAYKKEKKYKEAILHFANSCFSSHRDLTIRLFPQPVHYFVKGFHFKSDYYDDALYELAHLFYLFNEHAYAVKFTELISKEEKALYRDALLLKARSLSALERYAEALSALAEVIDRYEDPDSRSIAYLRKGSILEKKSDFGGAVDCYLNIFALDVRGWQASIAAKHMLEIMKKNPIELDFKKNLLYGKSLYYAKQYKESASLLNSLKTGSADDPELNKSLVTALVRNNESGKAESLIAHYSAKAGLRVELLKAYADELWEMNRKGSALPAYQQIATAGIEPHAQDSLRRTAQFMEERKQAGYEKYCTNYITRYTDESAGRFLWLLGRNLIRAGDTERARRLLEESVLKYPQGGSSDECRFWLYKIYAKNGRAQDAVNTAVKMTVLNPDSPYAWLLIKQLAGQCTLAECEAGYDKALRDKDQDLALFYHTLLFAKEKSLHKRTGRMNDLRSSDVDQYRNLERAIVTLELSSQCGRIPAGIEKYFRVGHSAAINRELKLLPKTEKCRRDKYIIIARYSSKYHYAYLSAYAYLELLKLWNLKENIALMPEESMKMLFPLPFADCVARYTGQYELPKNILYAVMKAESLFKHNAVSGAGAVGLMQIMPGTAKGIARGLKINTYELTDPCTSIQIGAQYISRLFRHFKNNFHYMIAAYNAGAGNVTRWKDRIPAGDMDYFTEFTPFIETRYYILRTEKLLTQYNLIYGEK
;
A
#
# COMPACT_ATOMS: atom_id res chain seq x y z
N MET A 1 -41.90 44.94 -1.66
CA MET A 1 -41.38 45.42 -0.36
C MET A 1 -40.34 44.38 0.09
N LEU A 2 -39.04 44.57 -0.17
CA LEU A 2 -38.08 45.37 0.64
C LEU A 2 -38.04 44.82 2.10
N SER A 3 -36.94 44.34 2.70
CA SER A 3 -35.48 44.52 2.52
C SER A 3 -34.74 43.45 3.39
N SER A 4 -33.68 42.77 2.92
CA SER A 4 -32.22 43.05 3.07
C SER A 4 -31.62 42.69 4.46
N LEU A 5 -30.55 41.89 4.67
CA LEU A 5 -29.17 41.78 4.15
C LEU A 5 -28.14 42.27 5.20
N MET A 6 -27.22 41.39 5.64
CA MET A 6 -25.80 41.63 6.03
C MET A 6 -25.27 40.25 6.48
N LEU A 7 -24.32 39.53 5.86
CA LEU A 7 -23.08 39.88 5.15
C LEU A 7 -22.19 40.83 5.97
N ILE A 8 -21.34 40.23 6.81
CA ILE A 8 -20.05 40.82 7.16
C ILE A 8 -18.97 39.83 6.73
N ILE A 9 -18.35 40.19 5.62
CA ILE A 9 -17.03 39.77 5.18
C ILE A 9 -16.03 40.38 6.19
N SER A 10 -15.20 39.54 6.79
CA SER A 10 -13.98 39.97 7.47
C SER A 10 -12.80 39.33 6.75
N CYS A 11 -12.22 40.08 5.81
CA CYS A 11 -10.89 39.80 5.28
C CYS A 11 -9.83 40.27 6.29
N ALA A 12 -8.71 39.53 6.31
CA ALA A 12 -7.43 39.85 6.94
C ALA A 12 -7.33 39.57 8.46
N ASP A 13 -7.18 38.28 8.78
CA ASP A 13 -5.99 37.75 9.47
C ASP A 13 -5.88 36.25 9.16
N ASN A 14 -5.25 35.93 8.02
CA ASN A 14 -5.01 34.55 7.57
C ASN A 14 -3.78 33.97 8.29
N THR A 15 -3.97 33.57 9.54
CA THR A 15 -3.34 32.35 10.06
C THR A 15 -4.47 31.38 10.35
N ALA A 16 -4.82 30.56 9.36
CA ALA A 16 -5.75 29.47 9.58
C ALA A 16 -5.19 28.61 10.72
N SER A 17 -5.76 28.76 11.91
CA SER A 17 -5.48 27.91 13.06
C SER A 17 -5.76 26.48 12.59
N SER A 18 -4.72 25.74 12.25
CA SER A 18 -4.85 24.37 11.76
C SER A 18 -5.55 23.54 12.82
N ASP A 19 -6.62 22.84 12.44
CA ASP A 19 -7.24 21.81 13.28
C ASP A 19 -6.16 20.84 13.78
N LEU A 20 -6.29 20.43 15.04
CA LEU A 20 -5.35 19.56 15.74
C LEU A 20 -5.00 18.28 14.96
N SER A 21 -5.94 17.74 14.19
CA SER A 21 -5.70 16.56 13.35
C SER A 21 -4.68 16.85 12.25
N THR A 22 -4.79 18.02 11.61
CA THR A 22 -3.89 18.49 10.55
C THR A 22 -2.48 18.69 11.10
N LEU A 23 -2.37 19.29 12.30
CA LEU A 23 -1.08 19.40 13.00
C LEU A 23 -0.47 18.02 13.25
N GLY A 24 -1.22 17.11 13.87
CA GLY A 24 -0.70 15.80 14.23
C GLY A 24 -0.32 14.91 13.03
N PHE A 25 -1.05 15.01 11.92
CA PHE A 25 -0.76 14.23 10.72
C PHE A 25 0.38 14.80 9.88
N TYR A 26 0.53 16.12 9.80
CA TYR A 26 1.37 16.74 8.76
C TYR A 26 2.47 17.66 9.27
N ALA A 27 2.36 18.23 10.48
CA ALA A 27 3.37 19.14 11.01
C ALA A 27 4.57 18.39 11.61
N THR A 28 5.73 19.05 11.62
CA THR A 28 6.90 18.57 12.36
C THR A 28 6.66 18.71 13.87
N PRO A 29 7.39 17.97 14.72
CA PRO A 29 7.29 18.16 16.16
C PRO A 29 7.51 19.61 16.62
N GLU A 30 8.44 20.34 16.00
CA GLU A 30 8.70 21.74 16.29
C GLU A 30 7.54 22.64 15.85
N GLY A 31 6.92 22.36 14.70
CA GLY A 31 5.72 23.06 14.23
C GLY A 31 4.56 22.89 15.20
N ILE A 32 4.32 21.66 15.68
CA ILE A 32 3.31 21.35 16.70
C ILE A 32 3.58 22.13 17.98
N ILE A 33 4.83 22.11 18.47
CA ILE A 33 5.23 22.83 19.69
C ILE A 33 5.00 24.33 19.51
N SER A 34 5.44 24.90 18.38
CA SER A 34 5.32 26.33 18.11
C SER A 34 3.86 26.81 18.11
N GLU A 35 2.97 26.03 17.50
CA GLU A 35 1.54 26.35 17.37
C GLU A 35 0.78 26.16 18.70
N LEU A 36 1.03 25.06 19.41
CA LEU A 36 0.22 24.67 20.57
C LEU A 36 0.76 25.17 21.91
N GLN A 37 2.03 25.56 22.02
CA GLN A 37 2.63 25.98 23.29
C GLN A 37 1.88 27.12 23.99
N ASN A 38 1.16 27.95 23.22
CA ASN A 38 0.39 29.09 23.68
C ASN A 38 -1.13 28.84 23.76
N ARG A 39 -1.62 27.65 23.36
CA ARG A 39 -3.07 27.29 23.25
C ARG A 39 -3.44 26.11 24.18
N ARG A 40 -3.03 26.16 25.46
CA ARG A 40 -2.95 25.00 26.39
C ARG A 40 -4.27 24.50 27.01
N ASP A 41 -5.39 24.51 26.30
CA ASP A 41 -6.70 24.48 26.96
C ASP A 41 -7.39 23.10 27.08
N GLY A 42 -6.92 22.03 26.41
CA GLY A 42 -7.56 20.70 26.40
C GLY A 42 -6.61 19.49 26.57
N PRO A 43 -7.12 18.32 26.98
CA PRO A 43 -6.30 17.10 27.11
C PRO A 43 -5.76 16.59 25.76
N GLU A 44 -6.47 16.83 24.65
CA GLU A 44 -6.01 16.53 23.29
C GLU A 44 -4.72 17.27 22.93
N GLU A 45 -4.67 18.59 23.14
CA GLU A 45 -3.52 19.44 22.85
C GLU A 45 -2.33 19.05 23.73
N GLN A 46 -2.58 18.77 25.01
CA GLN A 46 -1.57 18.30 25.95
C GLN A 46 -1.00 16.95 25.50
N PHE A 47 -1.84 16.02 25.06
CA PHE A 47 -1.39 14.73 24.56
C PHE A 47 -0.52 14.89 23.30
N LEU A 48 -0.96 15.72 22.34
CA LEU A 48 -0.20 15.96 21.12
C LEU A 48 1.12 16.69 21.38
N LEU A 49 1.15 17.67 22.30
CA LEU A 49 2.38 18.31 22.77
C LEU A 49 3.33 17.29 23.42
N GLY A 50 2.81 16.39 24.26
CA GLY A 50 3.59 15.31 24.86
C GLY A 50 4.28 14.43 23.81
N LEU A 51 3.54 14.04 22.76
CA LEU A 51 4.08 13.30 21.62
C LEU A 51 5.17 14.09 20.87
N ALA A 52 4.96 15.39 20.63
CA ALA A 52 5.92 16.25 19.93
C ALA A 52 7.21 16.43 20.75
N TYR A 53 7.11 16.79 22.03
CA TYR A 53 8.27 16.91 22.92
C TYR A 53 9.03 15.59 23.08
N LYS A 54 8.32 14.45 23.13
CA LYS A 54 8.97 13.13 23.16
C LYS A 54 9.80 12.87 21.90
N LYS A 55 9.30 13.23 20.70
CA LYS A 55 10.03 13.12 19.43
C LYS A 55 11.28 14.01 19.42
N GLU A 56 11.17 15.21 19.96
CA GLU A 56 12.30 16.15 20.16
C GLU A 56 13.25 15.78 21.30
N LYS A 57 13.04 14.61 21.93
CA LYS A 57 13.82 14.13 23.09
C LYS A 57 13.81 15.10 24.29
N LYS A 58 12.84 16.01 24.34
CA LYS A 58 12.54 16.92 25.46
C LYS A 58 11.65 16.21 26.47
N TYR A 59 12.22 15.23 27.15
CA TYR A 59 11.44 14.26 27.93
C TYR A 59 10.78 14.84 29.19
N LYS A 60 11.32 15.90 29.79
CA LYS A 60 10.69 16.54 30.96
C LYS A 60 9.38 17.21 30.58
N GLU A 61 9.41 17.96 29.49
CA GLU A 61 8.27 18.60 28.86
C GLU A 61 7.25 17.53 28.43
N ALA A 62 7.72 16.43 27.82
CA ALA A 62 6.85 15.32 27.48
C ALA A 62 6.12 14.74 28.71
N ILE A 63 6.82 14.51 29.83
CA ILE A 63 6.21 14.04 31.09
C ILE A 63 5.15 15.02 31.58
N LEU A 64 5.46 16.32 31.59
CA LEU A 64 4.52 17.36 32.03
C LEU A 64 3.23 17.31 31.21
N HIS A 65 3.36 17.27 29.89
CA HIS A 65 2.24 17.29 28.96
C HIS A 65 1.43 15.99 28.99
N PHE A 66 2.07 14.82 29.07
CA PHE A 66 1.36 13.56 29.24
C PHE A 66 0.58 13.50 30.57
N ALA A 67 1.19 13.92 31.69
CA ALA A 67 0.49 13.97 32.97
C ALA A 67 -0.75 14.88 32.90
N ASN A 68 -0.61 16.07 32.31
CA ASN A 68 -1.71 17.02 32.14
C ASN A 68 -2.73 16.63 31.05
N SER A 69 -2.45 15.60 30.24
CA SER A 69 -3.41 15.04 29.29
C SER A 69 -4.31 13.96 29.91
N CYS A 70 -4.00 13.47 31.11
CA CYS A 70 -4.75 12.40 31.79
C CYS A 70 -6.19 12.80 32.17
N PHE A 71 -6.48 14.09 32.34
CA PHE A 71 -7.77 14.55 32.87
C PHE A 71 -8.36 15.68 32.04
N SER A 72 -9.69 15.70 31.91
CA SER A 72 -10.38 16.72 31.13
C SER A 72 -10.45 18.07 31.84
N SER A 73 -10.44 18.08 33.19
CA SER A 73 -10.70 19.27 34.01
C SER A 73 -9.59 19.61 35.02
N HIS A 74 -8.54 18.81 35.13
CA HIS A 74 -7.50 18.98 36.14
C HIS A 74 -6.13 19.10 35.50
N ARG A 75 -5.37 20.12 35.91
CA ARG A 75 -4.01 20.39 35.43
C ARG A 75 -3.13 20.88 36.58
N ASP A 76 -1.88 20.44 36.56
CA ASP A 76 -0.80 20.98 37.39
C ASP A 76 0.40 21.24 36.48
N LEU A 77 0.56 22.49 36.06
CA LEU A 77 1.69 22.93 35.25
C LEU A 77 2.99 23.11 36.07
N THR A 78 2.89 22.99 37.39
CA THR A 78 3.99 23.16 38.34
C THR A 78 4.45 21.83 38.94
N ILE A 79 3.86 20.72 38.50
CA ILE A 79 4.13 19.38 39.04
C ILE A 79 5.62 19.05 38.97
N ARG A 80 6.14 18.53 40.08
CA ARG A 80 7.51 17.99 40.12
C ARG A 80 7.61 16.76 39.23
N LEU A 81 8.46 16.80 38.21
CA LEU A 81 8.55 15.77 37.16
C LEU A 81 9.33 14.51 37.57
N PHE A 82 9.34 14.18 38.86
CA PHE A 82 9.87 12.91 39.36
C PHE A 82 8.78 11.82 39.28
N PRO A 83 9.16 10.53 39.24
CA PRO A 83 8.18 9.45 39.11
C PRO A 83 7.10 9.44 40.18
N GLN A 84 7.46 9.71 41.45
CA GLN A 84 6.52 9.65 42.57
C GLN A 84 5.45 10.77 42.53
N PRO A 85 5.79 12.07 42.43
CA PRO A 85 4.76 13.11 42.31
C PRO A 85 3.87 12.93 41.07
N VAL A 86 4.45 12.57 39.92
CA VAL A 86 3.67 12.32 38.70
C VAL A 86 2.70 11.16 38.89
N HIS A 87 3.16 10.05 39.49
CA HIS A 87 2.30 8.91 39.79
C HIS A 87 1.17 9.27 40.76
N TYR A 88 1.46 10.08 41.79
CA TYR A 88 0.45 10.56 42.73
C TYR A 88 -0.61 11.41 42.03
N PHE A 89 -0.19 12.34 41.17
CA PHE A 89 -1.09 13.20 40.41
C PHE A 89 -2.01 12.41 39.47
N VAL A 90 -1.47 11.50 38.66
CA VAL A 90 -2.30 10.74 37.70
C VAL A 90 -3.25 9.74 38.37
N LYS A 91 -3.04 9.41 39.66
CA LYS A 91 -3.96 8.59 40.45
C LYS A 91 -5.04 9.42 41.17
N GLY A 92 -4.83 10.72 41.32
CA GLY A 92 -5.56 11.56 42.27
C GLY A 92 -6.99 11.94 41.89
N PHE A 93 -7.39 11.78 40.63
CA PHE A 93 -8.67 12.31 40.13
C PHE A 93 -9.52 11.25 39.42
N HIS A 94 -10.84 11.38 39.57
CA HIS A 94 -11.81 10.43 39.03
C HIS A 94 -12.15 10.66 37.54
N PHE A 95 -12.19 11.91 37.09
CA PHE A 95 -12.60 12.28 35.73
C PHE A 95 -11.44 12.20 34.73
N LYS A 96 -11.22 10.98 34.21
CA LYS A 96 -10.19 10.66 33.21
C LYS A 96 -10.57 11.17 31.82
N SER A 97 -9.58 11.61 31.05
CA SER A 97 -9.73 11.94 29.63
C SER A 97 -9.74 10.67 28.77
N ASP A 98 -10.12 10.82 27.49
CA ASP A 98 -10.02 9.77 26.49
C ASP A 98 -8.57 9.27 26.27
N TYR A 99 -7.56 10.04 26.65
CA TYR A 99 -6.14 9.75 26.48
C TYR A 99 -5.46 9.21 27.73
N TYR A 100 -6.18 9.03 28.84
CA TYR A 100 -5.60 8.62 30.12
C TYR A 100 -4.70 7.37 30.02
N ASP A 101 -5.19 6.27 29.45
CA ASP A 101 -4.40 5.04 29.33
C ASP A 101 -3.20 5.21 28.39
N ASP A 102 -3.34 5.99 27.31
CA ASP A 102 -2.24 6.28 26.38
C ASP A 102 -1.16 7.13 27.06
N ALA A 103 -1.57 8.16 27.81
CA ALA A 103 -0.67 9.00 28.59
C ALA A 103 0.08 8.20 29.66
N LEU A 104 -0.62 7.29 30.36
CA LEU A 104 0.03 6.37 31.31
C LEU A 104 1.06 5.46 30.66
N TYR A 105 0.74 4.91 29.48
CA TYR A 105 1.69 4.08 28.73
C TYR A 105 2.94 4.88 28.32
N GLU A 106 2.74 6.11 27.84
CA GLU A 106 3.82 7.01 27.47
C GLU A 106 4.68 7.42 28.67
N LEU A 107 4.07 7.73 29.82
CA LEU A 107 4.76 7.99 31.08
C LEU A 107 5.55 6.77 31.56
N ALA A 108 4.95 5.58 31.55
CA ALA A 108 5.63 4.33 31.90
C ALA A 108 6.87 4.10 31.03
N HIS A 109 6.74 4.35 29.72
CA HIS A 109 7.84 4.23 28.77
C HIS A 109 8.95 5.24 29.05
N LEU A 110 8.62 6.50 29.34
CA LEU A 110 9.60 7.53 29.69
C LEU A 110 10.34 7.18 30.99
N PHE A 111 9.63 6.76 32.03
CA PHE A 111 10.28 6.33 33.28
C PHE A 111 11.12 5.06 33.10
N TYR A 112 10.72 4.13 32.23
CA TYR A 112 11.59 3.01 31.84
C TYR A 112 12.91 3.50 31.22
N LEU A 113 12.89 4.51 30.35
CA LEU A 113 14.10 5.10 29.74
C LEU A 113 15.01 5.79 30.78
N PHE A 114 14.42 6.32 31.86
CA PHE A 114 15.16 6.87 32.99
C PHE A 114 15.64 5.81 33.99
N ASN A 115 15.52 4.51 33.67
CA ASN A 115 15.82 3.38 34.56
C ASN A 115 14.95 3.31 35.83
N GLU A 116 13.82 4.02 35.85
CA GLU A 116 12.84 4.02 36.94
C GLU A 116 11.86 2.84 36.78
N HIS A 117 12.41 1.63 36.67
CA HIS A 117 11.65 0.42 36.30
C HIS A 117 10.52 0.10 37.29
N ALA A 118 10.70 0.38 38.58
CA ALA A 118 9.66 0.17 39.59
C ALA A 118 8.44 1.07 39.35
N TYR A 119 8.66 2.31 38.90
CA TYR A 119 7.57 3.21 38.54
C TYR A 119 6.97 2.86 37.18
N ALA A 120 7.78 2.47 36.20
CA ALA A 120 7.24 1.97 34.93
C ALA A 120 6.20 0.85 35.15
N VAL A 121 6.47 -0.09 36.06
CA VAL A 121 5.50 -1.11 36.49
C VAL A 121 4.24 -0.48 37.10
N LYS A 122 4.39 0.43 38.08
CA LYS A 122 3.24 1.10 38.72
C LYS A 122 2.34 1.84 37.73
N PHE A 123 2.91 2.56 36.76
CA PHE A 123 2.14 3.25 35.71
C PHE A 123 1.40 2.24 34.80
N THR A 124 2.04 1.14 34.40
CA THR A 124 1.36 0.10 33.60
C THR A 124 0.21 -0.57 34.34
N GLU A 125 0.23 -0.62 35.68
CA GLU A 125 -0.84 -1.19 36.51
C GLU A 125 -2.08 -0.31 36.61
N LEU A 126 -1.97 0.99 36.26
CA LEU A 126 -3.09 1.92 36.23
C LEU A 126 -3.88 1.87 34.90
N ILE A 127 -3.32 1.25 33.86
CA ILE A 127 -3.94 1.12 32.53
C ILE A 127 -5.10 0.12 32.60
N SER A 128 -6.22 0.44 31.94
CA SER A 128 -7.37 -0.46 31.89
C SER A 128 -7.00 -1.83 31.27
N LYS A 129 -7.54 -2.91 31.84
CA LYS A 129 -7.32 -4.29 31.38
C LYS A 129 -8.21 -4.69 30.20
N GLU A 130 -8.68 -3.71 29.45
CA GLU A 130 -9.45 -3.92 28.24
C GLU A 130 -8.57 -4.61 27.20
N GLU A 131 -9.16 -5.51 26.42
CA GLU A 131 -8.44 -6.31 25.42
C GLU A 131 -8.11 -5.46 24.16
N LYS A 132 -7.27 -4.45 24.36
CA LYS A 132 -6.79 -3.47 23.37
C LYS A 132 -5.31 -3.69 23.07
N ALA A 133 -4.83 -3.14 21.97
CA ALA A 133 -3.42 -3.23 21.62
C ALA A 133 -2.52 -2.46 22.61
N LEU A 134 -3.05 -1.37 23.18
CA LEU A 134 -2.39 -0.63 24.23
C LEU A 134 -2.10 -1.46 25.49
N TYR A 135 -3.07 -2.25 25.97
CA TYR A 135 -2.88 -3.08 27.17
C TYR A 135 -1.85 -4.19 26.93
N ARG A 136 -1.83 -4.79 25.74
CA ARG A 136 -0.76 -5.71 25.33
C ARG A 136 0.61 -5.05 25.44
N ASP A 137 0.76 -3.86 24.87
CA ASP A 137 2.03 -3.14 24.87
C ASP A 137 2.45 -2.75 26.30
N ALA A 138 1.49 -2.42 27.17
CA ALA A 138 1.70 -2.20 28.60
C ALA A 138 2.19 -3.46 29.32
N LEU A 139 1.60 -4.63 29.07
CA LEU A 139 2.08 -5.90 29.64
C LEU A 139 3.50 -6.25 29.18
N LEU A 140 3.81 -6.02 27.90
CA LEU A 140 5.16 -6.22 27.37
C LEU A 140 6.18 -5.27 28.01
N LEU A 141 5.82 -4.00 28.23
CA LEU A 141 6.66 -3.04 28.94
C LEU A 141 6.81 -3.38 30.43
N LYS A 142 5.72 -3.85 31.07
CA LYS A 142 5.72 -4.34 32.45
C LYS A 142 6.69 -5.52 32.60
N ALA A 143 6.59 -6.52 31.74
CA ALA A 143 7.49 -7.68 31.75
C ALA A 143 8.97 -7.29 31.58
N ARG A 144 9.27 -6.35 30.68
CA ARG A 144 10.63 -5.80 30.53
C ARG A 144 11.14 -5.11 31.79
N SER A 145 10.29 -4.29 32.40
CA SER A 145 10.63 -3.53 33.62
C SER A 145 10.85 -4.48 34.80
N LEU A 146 9.99 -5.49 34.97
CA LEU A 146 10.14 -6.54 35.99
C LEU A 146 11.41 -7.37 35.77
N SER A 147 11.73 -7.73 34.52
CA SER A 147 12.98 -8.44 34.23
C SER A 147 14.22 -7.59 34.52
N ALA A 148 14.17 -6.26 34.35
CA ALA A 148 15.27 -5.37 34.70
C ALA A 148 15.46 -5.24 36.22
N LEU A 149 14.40 -5.47 36.99
CA LEU A 149 14.41 -5.58 38.45
C LEU A 149 14.68 -7.01 38.95
N GLU A 150 15.05 -7.94 38.07
CA GLU A 150 15.26 -9.36 38.38
C GLU A 150 14.02 -10.08 38.98
N ARG A 151 12.83 -9.49 38.87
CA ARG A 151 11.54 -10.05 39.28
C ARG A 151 11.00 -11.00 38.21
N TYR A 152 11.76 -12.05 37.90
CA TYR A 152 11.51 -12.92 36.76
C TYR A 152 10.17 -13.66 36.80
N ALA A 153 9.71 -14.10 37.99
CA ALA A 153 8.44 -14.81 38.11
C ALA A 153 7.25 -13.94 37.67
N GLU A 154 7.24 -12.68 38.08
CA GLU A 154 6.20 -11.72 37.71
C GLU A 154 6.31 -11.30 36.24
N ALA A 155 7.55 -11.17 35.72
CA ALA A 155 7.76 -10.91 34.30
C ALA A 155 7.21 -12.04 33.43
N LEU A 156 7.44 -13.30 33.82
CA LEU A 156 6.91 -14.47 33.13
C LEU A 156 5.38 -14.55 33.22
N SER A 157 4.79 -14.17 34.36
CA SER A 157 3.34 -14.09 34.53
C SER A 157 2.71 -13.04 33.60
N ALA A 158 3.29 -11.85 33.49
CA ALA A 158 2.82 -10.82 32.56
C ALA A 158 2.91 -11.27 31.09
N LEU A 159 3.95 -12.03 30.73
CA LEU A 159 4.08 -12.60 29.37
C LEU A 159 3.09 -13.74 29.11
N ALA A 160 2.80 -14.57 30.11
CA ALA A 160 1.75 -15.59 30.02
C ALA A 160 0.38 -14.93 29.78
N GLU A 161 0.07 -13.84 30.48
CA GLU A 161 -1.17 -13.08 30.25
C GLU A 161 -1.27 -12.57 28.80
N VAL A 162 -0.17 -12.14 28.17
CA VAL A 162 -0.17 -11.78 26.75
C VAL A 162 -0.47 -12.98 25.85
N ILE A 163 0.13 -14.13 26.11
CA ILE A 163 -0.05 -15.35 25.31
C ILE A 163 -1.50 -15.86 25.40
N ASP A 164 -2.08 -15.80 26.59
CA ASP A 164 -3.42 -16.29 26.89
C ASP A 164 -4.50 -15.36 26.32
N ARG A 165 -4.32 -14.04 26.45
CA ARG A 165 -5.31 -13.05 25.99
C ARG A 165 -5.26 -12.77 24.49
N TYR A 166 -4.08 -12.79 23.87
CA TYR A 166 -3.94 -12.38 22.47
C TYR A 166 -3.63 -13.58 21.59
N GLU A 167 -4.55 -13.90 20.68
CA GLU A 167 -4.41 -15.06 19.77
C GLU A 167 -3.55 -14.75 18.54
N ASP A 168 -3.29 -13.48 18.24
CA ASP A 168 -2.58 -13.13 17.03
C ASP A 168 -1.10 -13.58 17.07
N PRO A 169 -0.56 -14.11 15.96
CA PRO A 169 0.81 -14.62 15.92
C PRO A 169 1.88 -13.61 16.32
N ASP A 170 1.69 -12.31 16.04
CA ASP A 170 2.68 -11.28 16.34
C ASP A 170 2.83 -11.05 17.85
N SER A 171 1.72 -10.89 18.55
CA SER A 171 1.69 -10.69 20.01
C SER A 171 2.28 -11.91 20.74
N ARG A 172 1.85 -13.11 20.36
CA ARG A 172 2.37 -14.36 20.93
C ARG A 172 3.86 -14.54 20.64
N SER A 173 4.31 -14.27 19.42
CA SER A 173 5.73 -14.42 19.05
C SER A 173 6.63 -13.48 19.85
N ILE A 174 6.22 -12.23 20.05
CA ILE A 174 6.99 -11.28 20.88
C ILE A 174 7.00 -11.72 22.35
N ALA A 175 5.88 -12.23 22.87
CA ALA A 175 5.79 -12.74 24.24
C ALA A 175 6.70 -13.97 24.45
N TYR A 176 6.65 -14.96 23.55
CA TYR A 176 7.54 -16.12 23.57
C TYR A 176 9.01 -15.72 23.45
N LEU A 177 9.34 -14.75 22.58
CA LEU A 177 10.73 -14.30 22.41
C LEU A 177 11.28 -13.69 23.70
N ARG A 178 10.48 -12.86 24.39
CA ARG A 178 10.86 -12.29 25.69
C ARG A 178 10.91 -13.35 26.78
N LYS A 179 9.98 -14.30 26.78
CA LYS A 179 9.94 -15.42 27.72
C LYS A 179 11.20 -16.28 27.57
N GLY A 180 11.57 -16.66 26.35
CA GLY A 180 12.79 -17.40 26.05
C GLY A 180 14.05 -16.68 26.53
N SER A 181 14.16 -15.38 26.28
CA SER A 181 15.30 -14.57 26.77
C SER A 181 15.41 -14.54 28.30
N ILE A 182 14.29 -14.52 29.04
CA ILE A 182 14.30 -14.62 30.50
C ILE A 182 14.74 -16.02 30.96
N LEU A 183 14.27 -17.07 30.29
CA LEU A 183 14.64 -18.45 30.61
C LEU A 183 16.13 -18.72 30.34
N GLU A 184 16.70 -18.15 29.27
CA GLU A 184 18.15 -18.16 29.03
C GLU A 184 18.93 -17.52 30.19
N LYS A 185 18.50 -16.37 30.70
CA LYS A 185 19.15 -15.71 31.87
C LYS A 185 19.07 -16.58 33.12
N LYS A 186 18.03 -17.38 33.26
CA LYS A 186 17.85 -18.36 34.34
C LYS A 186 18.54 -19.70 34.08
N SER A 187 19.27 -19.83 32.97
CA SER A 187 19.90 -21.07 32.51
C SER A 187 18.91 -22.23 32.24
N ASP A 188 17.62 -21.93 32.05
CA ASP A 188 16.61 -22.90 31.60
C ASP A 188 16.58 -22.93 30.06
N PHE A 189 17.57 -23.62 29.49
CA PHE A 189 17.72 -23.71 28.03
C PHE A 189 16.64 -24.56 27.36
N GLY A 190 16.12 -25.59 28.05
CA GLY A 190 15.02 -26.41 27.55
C GLY A 190 13.75 -25.58 27.37
N GLY A 191 13.35 -24.84 28.41
CA GLY A 191 12.20 -23.94 28.34
C GLY A 191 12.38 -22.80 27.32
N ALA A 192 13.61 -22.30 27.14
CA ALA A 192 13.91 -21.31 26.11
C ALA A 192 13.72 -21.87 24.69
N VAL A 193 14.23 -23.09 24.43
CA VAL A 193 14.04 -23.80 23.15
C VAL A 193 12.56 -24.03 22.86
N ASP A 194 11.77 -24.45 23.86
CA ASP A 194 10.32 -24.62 23.68
C ASP A 194 9.63 -23.29 23.30
N CYS A 195 10.04 -22.16 23.89
CA CYS A 195 9.53 -20.85 23.49
C CYS A 195 9.86 -20.54 22.01
N TYR A 196 11.08 -20.84 21.55
CA TYR A 196 11.50 -20.59 20.18
C TYR A 196 10.81 -21.50 19.16
N LEU A 197 10.59 -22.77 19.50
CA LEU A 197 9.79 -23.68 18.70
C LEU A 197 8.33 -23.20 18.56
N ASN A 198 7.73 -22.65 19.63
CA ASN A 198 6.40 -22.04 19.55
C ASN A 198 6.37 -20.84 18.59
N ILE A 199 7.42 -20.01 18.54
CA ILE A 199 7.52 -18.92 17.56
C ILE A 199 7.56 -19.48 16.13
N PHE A 200 8.33 -20.53 15.88
CA PHE A 200 8.41 -21.13 14.55
C PHE A 200 7.09 -21.75 14.11
N ALA A 201 6.33 -22.34 15.06
CA ALA A 201 5.02 -22.91 14.79
C ALA A 201 3.97 -21.84 14.44
N LEU A 202 4.11 -20.63 14.98
CA LEU A 202 3.25 -19.49 14.67
C LEU A 202 3.57 -18.86 13.31
N ASP A 203 4.84 -18.53 13.07
CA ASP A 203 5.31 -17.98 11.79
C ASP A 203 6.83 -18.20 11.61
N VAL A 204 7.19 -19.30 10.95
CA VAL A 204 8.59 -19.66 10.65
C VAL A 204 9.33 -18.63 9.79
N ARG A 205 8.63 -17.75 9.06
CA ARG A 205 9.22 -16.73 8.18
C ARG A 205 9.39 -15.38 8.85
N GLY A 206 8.76 -15.18 10.00
CA GLY A 206 8.74 -13.92 10.73
C GLY A 206 10.14 -13.46 11.17
N TRP A 207 10.31 -12.15 11.37
CA TRP A 207 11.55 -11.61 11.90
C TRP A 207 11.80 -12.10 13.34
N GLN A 208 10.74 -12.36 14.11
CA GLN A 208 10.82 -12.96 15.45
C GLN A 208 11.39 -14.39 15.36
N ALA A 209 10.93 -15.20 14.41
CA ALA A 209 11.49 -16.54 14.16
C ALA A 209 12.96 -16.45 13.73
N SER A 210 13.35 -15.44 12.94
CA SER A 210 14.75 -15.23 12.57
C SER A 210 15.65 -14.92 13.76
N ILE A 211 15.16 -14.17 14.76
CA ILE A 211 15.90 -13.93 16.01
C ILE A 211 15.95 -15.21 16.83
N ALA A 212 14.81 -15.86 17.04
CA ALA A 212 14.69 -17.10 17.80
C ALA A 212 15.58 -18.23 17.25
N ALA A 213 15.68 -18.37 15.93
CA ALA A 213 16.57 -19.33 15.28
C ALA A 213 18.05 -19.09 15.60
N LYS A 214 18.49 -17.82 15.67
CA LYS A 214 19.87 -17.47 16.04
C LYS A 214 20.16 -17.76 17.52
N HIS A 215 19.23 -17.42 18.41
CA HIS A 215 19.35 -17.76 19.82
C HIS A 215 19.39 -19.28 20.03
N MET A 216 18.46 -20.01 19.41
CA MET A 216 18.42 -21.46 19.46
C MET A 216 19.68 -22.11 18.89
N LEU A 217 20.28 -21.55 17.83
CA LEU A 217 21.56 -22.02 17.29
C LEU A 217 22.69 -21.93 18.30
N GLU A 218 22.79 -20.82 19.03
CA GLU A 218 23.82 -20.65 20.06
C GLU A 218 23.58 -21.57 21.26
N ILE A 219 22.31 -21.79 21.64
CA ILE A 219 21.96 -22.77 22.67
C ILE A 219 22.37 -24.18 22.23
N MET A 220 21.91 -24.63 21.05
CA MET A 220 22.15 -25.99 20.57
C MET A 220 23.63 -26.33 20.36
N LYS A 221 24.47 -25.33 20.05
CA LYS A 221 25.93 -25.51 19.96
C LYS A 221 26.57 -25.78 21.33
N LYS A 222 26.07 -25.14 22.39
CA LYS A 222 26.66 -25.20 23.74
C LYS A 222 26.02 -26.27 24.61
N ASN A 223 24.71 -26.45 24.47
CA ASN A 223 23.86 -27.34 25.24
C ASN A 223 22.93 -28.07 24.26
N PRO A 224 23.40 -29.14 23.59
CA PRO A 224 22.57 -29.89 22.65
C PRO A 224 21.31 -30.44 23.34
N ILE A 225 20.14 -30.15 22.77
CA ILE A 225 18.85 -30.64 23.25
C ILE A 225 18.27 -31.54 22.16
N GLU A 226 17.87 -32.75 22.54
CA GLU A 226 17.27 -33.70 21.60
C GLU A 226 15.87 -33.24 21.18
N LEU A 227 15.61 -33.28 19.88
CA LEU A 227 14.36 -32.88 19.28
C LEU A 227 13.82 -34.01 18.39
N ASP A 228 12.50 -34.16 18.34
CA ASP A 228 11.86 -35.04 17.37
C ASP A 228 12.04 -34.53 15.93
N PHE A 229 11.68 -35.37 14.95
CA PHE A 229 11.79 -35.07 13.53
C PHE A 229 11.07 -33.76 13.13
N LYS A 230 9.84 -33.55 13.61
CA LYS A 230 9.02 -32.38 13.23
C LYS A 230 9.64 -31.09 13.76
N LYS A 231 10.11 -31.09 15.01
CA LYS A 231 10.81 -29.96 15.63
C LYS A 231 12.12 -29.65 14.92
N ASN A 232 12.91 -30.67 14.55
CA ASN A 232 14.14 -30.46 13.79
C ASN A 232 13.90 -29.93 12.37
N LEU A 233 12.89 -30.44 11.67
CA LEU A 233 12.51 -29.93 10.34
C LEU A 233 12.11 -28.46 10.42
N LEU A 234 11.28 -28.11 11.41
CA LEU A 234 10.85 -26.73 11.65
C LEU A 234 12.03 -25.82 12.01
N TYR A 235 12.94 -26.29 12.84
CA TYR A 235 14.17 -25.57 13.19
C TYR A 235 15.08 -25.37 11.97
N GLY A 236 15.30 -26.40 11.14
CA GLY A 236 16.06 -26.31 9.89
C GLY A 236 15.47 -25.28 8.91
N LYS A 237 14.14 -25.21 8.79
CA LYS A 237 13.44 -24.17 8.02
C LYS A 237 13.64 -22.78 8.60
N SER A 238 13.56 -22.63 9.93
CA SER A 238 13.79 -21.34 10.59
C SER A 238 15.21 -20.81 10.36
N LEU A 239 16.22 -21.69 10.36
CA LEU A 239 17.61 -21.34 10.06
C LEU A 239 17.75 -20.83 8.62
N TYR A 240 17.05 -21.44 7.65
CA TYR A 240 17.03 -20.96 6.27
C TYR A 240 16.51 -19.52 6.19
N TYR A 241 15.36 -19.22 6.81
CA TYR A 241 14.80 -17.85 6.80
C TYR A 241 15.66 -16.86 7.60
N ALA A 242 16.34 -17.33 8.64
CA ALA A 242 17.35 -16.57 9.40
C ALA A 242 18.69 -16.40 8.64
N LYS A 243 18.77 -16.87 7.38
CA LYS A 243 19.94 -16.82 6.49
C LYS A 243 21.16 -17.58 7.03
N GLN A 244 20.95 -18.58 7.89
CA GLN A 244 21.95 -19.54 8.35
C GLN A 244 21.94 -20.76 7.43
N TYR A 245 22.28 -20.56 6.16
CA TYR A 245 22.05 -21.56 5.10
C TYR A 245 22.90 -22.82 5.28
N LYS A 246 24.13 -22.68 5.75
CA LYS A 246 25.04 -23.81 6.02
C LYS A 246 24.50 -24.69 7.12
N GLU A 247 24.10 -24.09 8.24
CA GLU A 247 23.53 -24.78 9.40
C GLU A 247 22.19 -25.42 9.06
N SER A 248 21.35 -24.70 8.31
CA SER A 248 20.08 -25.23 7.78
C SER A 248 20.32 -26.46 6.90
N ALA A 249 21.19 -26.38 5.90
CA ALA A 249 21.48 -27.49 5.00
C ALA A 249 22.07 -28.69 5.76
N SER A 250 22.99 -28.45 6.70
CA SER A 250 23.59 -29.50 7.52
C SER A 250 22.54 -30.24 8.36
N LEU A 251 21.68 -29.50 9.08
CA LEU A 251 20.64 -30.08 9.93
C LEU A 251 19.59 -30.83 9.09
N LEU A 252 19.11 -30.23 7.99
CA LEU A 252 18.14 -30.88 7.13
C LEU A 252 18.72 -32.15 6.49
N ASN A 253 20.00 -32.13 6.12
CA ASN A 253 20.66 -33.33 5.59
C ASN A 253 20.78 -34.45 6.63
N SER A 254 21.04 -34.14 7.91
CA SER A 254 21.11 -35.17 8.95
C SER A 254 19.75 -35.83 9.22
N LEU A 255 18.63 -35.15 8.97
CA LEU A 255 17.28 -35.74 9.13
C LEU A 255 16.93 -36.78 8.07
N LYS A 256 17.73 -36.91 7.00
CA LYS A 256 17.49 -37.92 5.98
C LYS A 256 17.66 -39.34 6.52
N THR A 257 18.47 -39.55 7.55
CA THR A 257 18.59 -40.85 8.22
C THR A 257 17.32 -41.13 9.00
N GLY A 258 16.41 -41.93 8.43
CA GLY A 258 15.12 -42.30 9.03
C GLY A 258 13.88 -41.69 8.37
N SER A 259 14.04 -40.73 7.44
CA SER A 259 12.92 -40.11 6.69
C SER A 259 13.35 -39.64 5.30
N ALA A 260 14.15 -40.46 4.62
CA ALA A 260 14.80 -40.08 3.36
C ALA A 260 13.83 -39.63 2.26
N ASP A 261 12.61 -40.16 2.24
CA ASP A 261 11.59 -39.89 1.23
C ASP A 261 10.62 -38.74 1.59
N ASP A 262 10.80 -38.06 2.72
CA ASP A 262 9.91 -36.96 3.13
C ASP A 262 9.99 -35.77 2.14
N PRO A 263 8.87 -35.39 1.47
CA PRO A 263 8.88 -34.34 0.46
C PRO A 263 9.24 -32.95 1.01
N GLU A 264 8.75 -32.61 2.21
CA GLU A 264 8.96 -31.30 2.80
C GLU A 264 10.42 -31.09 3.23
N LEU A 265 11.03 -32.15 3.79
CA LEU A 265 12.44 -32.20 4.12
C LEU A 265 13.31 -32.00 2.88
N ASN A 266 13.09 -32.82 1.84
CA ASN A 266 13.90 -32.77 0.63
C ASN A 266 13.76 -31.42 -0.10
N LYS A 267 12.55 -30.85 -0.14
CA LYS A 267 12.32 -29.51 -0.68
C LYS A 267 13.09 -28.45 0.09
N SER A 268 12.99 -28.46 1.42
CA SER A 268 13.69 -27.50 2.29
C SER A 268 15.22 -27.64 2.18
N LEU A 269 15.70 -28.87 2.04
CA LEU A 269 17.13 -29.15 1.84
C LEU A 269 17.62 -28.63 0.48
N VAL A 270 16.86 -28.84 -0.60
CA VAL A 270 17.20 -28.29 -1.93
C VAL A 270 17.33 -26.76 -1.86
N THR A 271 16.35 -26.07 -1.27
CA THR A 271 16.42 -24.60 -1.15
C THR A 271 17.60 -24.13 -0.32
N ALA A 272 17.90 -24.83 0.80
CA ALA A 272 19.04 -24.52 1.65
C ALA A 272 20.38 -24.74 0.92
N LEU A 273 20.55 -25.86 0.21
CA LEU A 273 21.74 -26.16 -0.58
C LEU A 273 21.98 -25.12 -1.67
N VAL A 274 20.94 -24.70 -2.40
CA VAL A 274 21.06 -23.68 -3.45
C VAL A 274 21.53 -22.35 -2.87
N ARG A 275 20.95 -21.90 -1.75
CA ARG A 275 21.37 -20.67 -1.06
C ARG A 275 22.75 -20.77 -0.42
N ASN A 276 23.18 -21.99 -0.06
CA ASN A 276 24.53 -22.27 0.44
C ASN A 276 25.58 -22.43 -0.70
N ASN A 277 25.22 -22.14 -1.96
CA ASN A 277 26.08 -22.32 -3.14
C ASN A 277 26.49 -23.78 -3.42
N GLU A 278 25.69 -24.75 -2.98
CA GLU A 278 25.91 -26.19 -3.19
C GLU A 278 24.94 -26.76 -4.24
N SER A 279 24.73 -26.04 -5.35
CA SER A 279 23.79 -26.43 -6.42
C SER A 279 24.04 -27.85 -6.96
N GLY A 280 25.30 -28.30 -7.06
CA GLY A 280 25.61 -29.66 -7.50
C GLY A 280 25.12 -30.75 -6.55
N LYS A 281 25.10 -30.49 -5.22
CA LYS A 281 24.50 -31.40 -4.24
C LYS A 281 22.98 -31.42 -4.36
N ALA A 282 22.36 -30.26 -4.60
CA ALA A 282 20.92 -30.17 -4.85
C ALA A 282 20.51 -30.94 -6.11
N GLU A 283 21.27 -30.79 -7.20
CA GLU A 283 21.05 -31.52 -8.46
C GLU A 283 21.22 -33.03 -8.29
N SER A 284 22.24 -33.46 -7.55
CA SER A 284 22.47 -34.89 -7.24
C SER A 284 21.31 -35.47 -6.41
N LEU A 285 20.81 -34.71 -5.42
CA LEU A 285 19.63 -35.08 -4.66
C LEU A 285 18.38 -35.19 -5.54
N ILE A 286 18.16 -34.25 -6.46
CA ILE A 286 17.05 -34.29 -7.42
C ILE A 286 17.16 -35.52 -8.34
N ALA A 287 18.36 -35.81 -8.84
CA ALA A 287 18.61 -36.93 -9.74
C ALA A 287 18.34 -38.29 -9.07
N HIS A 288 18.56 -38.40 -7.76
CA HIS A 288 18.23 -39.60 -6.98
C HIS A 288 16.74 -39.98 -7.09
N TYR A 289 15.84 -39.01 -7.25
CA TYR A 289 14.40 -39.23 -7.40
C TYR A 289 13.94 -39.37 -8.86
N SER A 290 14.84 -39.70 -9.80
CA SER A 290 14.52 -39.86 -11.22
C SER A 290 13.33 -40.79 -11.51
N ALA A 291 13.18 -41.86 -10.72
CA ALA A 291 12.07 -42.81 -10.82
C ALA A 291 10.75 -42.33 -10.17
N LYS A 292 10.78 -41.28 -9.34
CA LYS A 292 9.60 -40.71 -8.68
C LYS A 292 9.24 -39.37 -9.33
N ALA A 293 8.61 -39.41 -10.50
CA ALA A 293 8.38 -38.25 -11.35
C ALA A 293 7.72 -37.05 -10.63
N GLY A 294 6.70 -37.29 -9.79
CA GLY A 294 6.03 -36.23 -9.02
C GLY A 294 6.97 -35.51 -8.05
N LEU A 295 7.63 -36.25 -7.15
CA LEU A 295 8.59 -35.69 -6.20
C LEU A 295 9.76 -35.00 -6.90
N ARG A 296 10.29 -35.60 -7.98
CA ARG A 296 11.35 -34.97 -8.78
C ARG A 296 10.94 -33.61 -9.33
N VAL A 297 9.71 -33.49 -9.85
CA VAL A 297 9.19 -32.20 -10.35
C VAL A 297 9.07 -31.18 -9.22
N GLU A 298 8.61 -31.57 -8.04
CA GLU A 298 8.55 -30.66 -6.88
C GLU A 298 9.94 -30.13 -6.47
N LEU A 299 10.95 -31.01 -6.46
CA LEU A 299 12.33 -30.62 -6.12
C LEU A 299 12.98 -29.78 -7.21
N LEU A 300 12.77 -30.11 -8.50
CA LEU A 300 13.19 -29.26 -9.63
C LEU A 300 12.55 -27.87 -9.54
N LYS A 301 11.27 -27.80 -9.16
CA LYS A 301 10.56 -26.54 -9.02
C LYS A 301 11.17 -25.69 -7.91
N ALA A 302 11.42 -26.29 -6.74
CA ALA A 302 12.07 -25.61 -5.62
C ALA A 302 13.47 -25.09 -6.01
N TYR A 303 14.26 -25.89 -6.72
CA TYR A 303 15.57 -25.51 -7.24
C TYR A 303 15.50 -24.33 -8.21
N ALA A 304 14.62 -24.40 -9.21
CA ALA A 304 14.50 -23.38 -10.25
C ALA A 304 13.96 -22.06 -9.67
N ASP A 305 12.96 -22.13 -8.79
CA ASP A 305 12.42 -20.95 -8.12
C ASP A 305 13.48 -20.27 -7.24
N GLU A 306 14.28 -21.03 -6.50
CA GLU A 306 15.33 -20.47 -5.66
C GLU A 306 16.39 -19.74 -6.50
N LEU A 307 16.83 -20.34 -7.61
CA LEU A 307 17.72 -19.67 -8.57
C LEU A 307 17.10 -18.41 -9.16
N TRP A 308 15.79 -18.45 -9.46
CA TRP A 308 15.07 -17.30 -9.99
C TRP A 308 15.05 -16.14 -8.98
N GLU A 309 14.74 -16.41 -7.71
CA GLU A 309 14.76 -15.42 -6.63
C GLU A 309 16.17 -14.91 -6.31
N MET A 310 17.22 -15.69 -6.60
CA MET A 310 18.62 -15.25 -6.57
C MET A 310 19.04 -14.40 -7.79
N ASN A 311 18.09 -14.04 -8.66
CA ASN A 311 18.34 -13.36 -9.94
C ASN A 311 19.26 -14.15 -10.90
N ARG A 312 19.37 -15.48 -10.71
CA ARG A 312 20.08 -16.43 -11.60
C ARG A 312 19.10 -17.04 -12.61
N LYS A 313 18.22 -16.22 -13.19
CA LYS A 313 17.10 -16.67 -14.03
C LYS A 313 17.52 -17.57 -15.20
N GLY A 314 18.65 -17.27 -15.85
CA GLY A 314 19.19 -18.09 -16.94
C GLY A 314 19.56 -19.51 -16.49
N SER A 315 20.10 -19.67 -15.28
CA SER A 315 20.42 -20.97 -14.70
C SER A 315 19.17 -21.78 -14.29
N ALA A 316 18.03 -21.12 -14.06
CA ALA A 316 16.77 -21.79 -13.72
C ALA A 316 16.08 -22.39 -14.96
N LEU A 317 16.34 -21.86 -16.16
CA LEU A 317 15.64 -22.25 -17.40
C LEU A 317 15.72 -23.75 -17.71
N PRO A 318 16.89 -24.44 -17.62
CA PRO A 318 16.95 -25.87 -17.90
C PRO A 318 16.04 -26.70 -16.98
N ALA A 319 15.92 -26.32 -15.71
CA ALA A 319 15.03 -27.00 -14.77
C ALA A 319 13.55 -26.73 -15.12
N TYR A 320 13.18 -25.48 -15.45
CA TYR A 320 11.82 -25.17 -15.93
C TYR A 320 11.47 -25.91 -17.21
N GLN A 321 12.41 -26.07 -18.14
CA GLN A 321 12.19 -26.84 -19.36
C GLN A 321 11.99 -28.34 -19.06
N GLN A 322 12.75 -28.92 -18.12
CA GLN A 322 12.52 -30.30 -17.68
C GLN A 322 11.13 -30.47 -17.06
N ILE A 323 10.71 -29.54 -16.21
CA ILE A 323 9.38 -29.55 -15.59
C ILE A 323 8.28 -29.45 -16.65
N ALA A 324 8.42 -28.52 -17.61
CA ALA A 324 7.49 -28.34 -18.70
C ALA A 324 7.35 -29.60 -19.58
N THR A 325 8.47 -30.29 -19.85
CA THR A 325 8.49 -31.55 -20.62
C THR A 325 7.83 -32.70 -19.85
N ALA A 326 7.97 -32.73 -18.52
CA ALA A 326 7.32 -33.74 -17.69
C ALA A 326 5.78 -33.60 -17.69
N GLY A 327 5.24 -32.41 -17.98
CA GLY A 327 3.80 -32.20 -18.15
C GLY A 327 2.96 -32.32 -16.88
N ILE A 328 3.57 -32.29 -15.70
CA ILE A 328 2.87 -32.41 -14.41
C ILE A 328 2.36 -31.04 -13.95
N GLU A 329 1.04 -30.89 -13.89
CA GLU A 329 0.39 -29.64 -13.46
C GLU A 329 0.29 -29.50 -11.93
N PRO A 330 0.29 -28.27 -11.38
CA PRO A 330 0.35 -26.96 -12.07
C PRO A 330 1.78 -26.48 -12.40
N HIS A 331 2.79 -27.34 -12.17
CA HIS A 331 4.19 -26.94 -12.31
C HIS A 331 4.64 -26.76 -13.75
N ALA A 332 4.12 -27.56 -14.68
CA ALA A 332 4.40 -27.41 -16.11
C ALA A 332 3.90 -26.06 -16.65
N GLN A 333 2.67 -25.66 -16.33
CA GLN A 333 2.12 -24.36 -16.67
C GLN A 333 2.97 -23.21 -16.14
N ASP A 334 3.28 -23.18 -14.83
CA ASP A 334 4.10 -22.10 -14.25
C ASP A 334 5.49 -22.01 -14.90
N SER A 335 6.10 -23.16 -15.23
CA SER A 335 7.43 -23.23 -15.83
C SER A 335 7.45 -22.72 -17.28
N LEU A 336 6.44 -23.06 -18.08
CA LEU A 336 6.28 -22.53 -19.43
C LEU A 336 6.01 -21.02 -19.41
N ARG A 337 5.18 -20.56 -18.47
CA ARG A 337 4.89 -19.14 -18.25
C ARG A 337 6.16 -18.34 -17.96
N ARG A 338 6.95 -18.78 -16.98
CA ARG A 338 8.22 -18.13 -16.60
C ARG A 338 9.23 -18.12 -17.74
N THR A 339 9.31 -19.22 -18.50
CA THR A 339 10.21 -19.32 -19.67
C THR A 339 9.82 -18.32 -20.75
N ALA A 340 8.53 -18.27 -21.13
CA ALA A 340 8.04 -17.34 -22.14
C ALA A 340 8.23 -15.87 -21.72
N GLN A 341 7.93 -15.54 -20.46
CA GLN A 341 8.17 -14.20 -19.90
C GLN A 341 9.65 -13.81 -19.97
N PHE A 342 10.56 -14.71 -19.56
CA PHE A 342 12.00 -14.41 -19.59
C PHE A 342 12.51 -14.13 -21.01
N MET A 343 12.10 -14.94 -21.98
CA MET A 343 12.51 -14.78 -23.36
C MET A 343 12.00 -13.46 -23.96
N GLU A 344 10.76 -13.09 -23.65
CA GLU A 344 10.14 -11.84 -24.09
C GLU A 344 10.79 -10.61 -23.46
N GLU A 345 10.98 -10.59 -22.13
CA GLU A 345 11.61 -9.47 -21.41
C GLU A 345 13.01 -9.15 -21.96
N ARG A 346 13.75 -10.18 -22.38
CA ARG A 346 15.09 -10.08 -22.96
C ARG A 346 15.08 -9.80 -24.46
N LYS A 347 13.91 -9.79 -25.12
CA LYS A 347 13.75 -9.70 -26.58
C LYS A 347 14.65 -10.68 -27.33
N GLN A 348 14.76 -11.91 -26.81
CA GLN A 348 15.55 -12.95 -27.45
C GLN A 348 14.95 -13.30 -28.81
N ALA A 349 15.77 -13.52 -29.83
CA ALA A 349 15.26 -13.87 -31.15
C ALA A 349 14.38 -15.15 -31.06
N GLY A 350 13.15 -15.08 -31.56
CA GLY A 350 12.22 -16.21 -31.55
C GLY A 350 11.43 -16.40 -30.24
N TYR A 351 11.44 -15.42 -29.31
CA TYR A 351 10.61 -15.47 -28.10
C TYR A 351 9.12 -15.70 -28.41
N GLU A 352 8.66 -15.31 -29.60
CA GLU A 352 7.29 -15.52 -30.08
C GLU A 352 6.88 -16.99 -30.00
N LYS A 353 7.79 -17.92 -30.31
CA LYS A 353 7.53 -19.36 -30.25
C LYS A 353 7.17 -19.83 -28.85
N TYR A 354 7.79 -19.25 -27.82
CA TYR A 354 7.50 -19.59 -26.42
C TYR A 354 6.14 -19.04 -25.99
N CYS A 355 5.81 -17.82 -26.43
CA CYS A 355 4.50 -17.21 -26.22
C CYS A 355 3.39 -18.03 -26.89
N THR A 356 3.56 -18.36 -28.17
CA THR A 356 2.60 -19.18 -28.93
C THR A 356 2.45 -20.57 -28.31
N ASN A 357 3.55 -21.23 -27.94
CA ASN A 357 3.49 -22.53 -27.26
C ASN A 357 2.64 -22.46 -25.98
N TYR A 358 2.81 -21.41 -25.17
CA TYR A 358 1.98 -21.20 -23.99
C TYR A 358 0.49 -21.02 -24.34
N ILE A 359 0.18 -20.09 -25.26
CA ILE A 359 -1.19 -19.76 -25.68
C ILE A 359 -1.93 -20.99 -26.23
N THR A 360 -1.23 -21.88 -26.94
CA THR A 360 -1.84 -23.09 -27.49
C THR A 360 -2.18 -24.14 -26.44
N ARG A 361 -1.58 -24.08 -25.25
CA ARG A 361 -1.75 -25.08 -24.18
C ARG A 361 -2.64 -24.61 -23.04
N TYR A 362 -2.65 -23.32 -22.75
CA TYR A 362 -3.31 -22.76 -21.57
C TYR A 362 -4.24 -21.60 -21.92
N THR A 363 -5.35 -21.53 -21.20
CA THR A 363 -6.39 -20.50 -21.37
C THR A 363 -6.53 -19.61 -20.14
N ASP A 364 -5.42 -19.18 -19.57
CA ASP A 364 -5.39 -18.26 -18.42
C ASP A 364 -5.07 -16.82 -18.83
N GLU A 365 -5.03 -15.92 -17.84
CA GLU A 365 -4.70 -14.51 -18.04
C GLU A 365 -3.31 -14.28 -18.68
N SER A 366 -2.34 -15.15 -18.44
CA SER A 366 -1.02 -15.05 -19.05
C SER A 366 -1.07 -15.30 -20.54
N ALA A 367 -1.94 -16.20 -21.02
CA ALA A 367 -2.19 -16.38 -22.44
C ALA A 367 -2.76 -15.10 -23.08
N GLY A 368 -3.70 -14.42 -22.41
CA GLY A 368 -4.21 -13.11 -22.83
C GLY A 368 -3.10 -12.05 -22.92
N ARG A 369 -2.22 -11.98 -21.92
CA ARG A 369 -1.05 -11.08 -21.95
C ARG A 369 -0.11 -11.39 -23.12
N PHE A 370 0.15 -12.67 -23.41
CA PHE A 370 1.01 -13.04 -24.53
C PHE A 370 0.39 -12.69 -25.90
N LEU A 371 -0.93 -12.85 -26.06
CA LEU A 371 -1.65 -12.38 -27.26
C LEU A 371 -1.49 -10.87 -27.45
N TRP A 372 -1.67 -10.10 -26.37
CA TRP A 372 -1.43 -8.66 -26.37
C TRP A 372 0.02 -8.33 -26.80
N LEU A 373 1.02 -8.96 -26.20
CA LEU A 373 2.43 -8.69 -26.52
C LEU A 373 2.78 -8.97 -27.98
N LEU A 374 2.31 -10.10 -28.53
CA LEU A 374 2.46 -10.45 -29.94
C LEU A 374 1.76 -9.42 -30.84
N GLY A 375 0.51 -9.06 -30.53
CA GLY A 375 -0.26 -8.04 -31.24
C GLY A 375 0.40 -6.67 -31.22
N ARG A 376 0.86 -6.22 -30.05
CA ARG A 376 1.61 -4.97 -29.85
C ARG A 376 2.88 -4.92 -30.70
N ASN A 377 3.58 -6.03 -30.86
CA ASN A 377 4.78 -6.09 -31.70
C ASN A 377 4.44 -6.00 -33.19
N LEU A 378 3.32 -6.57 -33.63
CA LEU A 378 2.82 -6.42 -34.99
C LEU A 378 2.35 -4.98 -35.29
N ILE A 379 1.70 -4.31 -34.33
CA ILE A 379 1.37 -2.87 -34.43
C ILE A 379 2.64 -2.05 -34.69
N ARG A 380 3.70 -2.31 -33.93
CA ARG A 380 5.00 -1.65 -34.10
C ARG A 380 5.65 -1.91 -35.46
N ALA A 381 5.42 -3.09 -36.02
CA ALA A 381 5.91 -3.48 -37.34
C ALA A 381 5.00 -2.97 -38.49
N GLY A 382 3.86 -2.34 -38.18
CA GLY A 382 2.89 -1.86 -39.17
C GLY A 382 1.90 -2.92 -39.69
N ASP A 383 1.95 -4.16 -39.19
CA ASP A 383 1.02 -5.24 -39.56
C ASP A 383 -0.24 -5.20 -38.69
N THR A 384 -1.10 -4.21 -38.95
CA THR A 384 -2.30 -3.96 -38.14
C THR A 384 -3.35 -5.06 -38.30
N GLU A 385 -3.36 -5.78 -39.42
CA GLU A 385 -4.37 -6.82 -39.67
C GLU A 385 -4.08 -8.10 -38.88
N ARG A 386 -2.82 -8.55 -38.83
CA ARG A 386 -2.45 -9.65 -37.93
C ARG A 386 -2.58 -9.26 -36.47
N ALA A 387 -2.21 -8.02 -36.12
CA ALA A 387 -2.42 -7.50 -34.78
C ALA A 387 -3.90 -7.58 -34.38
N ARG A 388 -4.80 -7.03 -35.22
CA ARG A 388 -6.25 -7.06 -34.99
C ARG A 388 -6.75 -8.45 -34.62
N ARG A 389 -6.38 -9.48 -35.39
CA ARG A 389 -6.80 -10.87 -35.12
C ARG A 389 -6.36 -11.38 -33.74
N LEU A 390 -5.12 -11.12 -33.34
CA LEU A 390 -4.63 -11.53 -32.02
C LEU A 390 -5.33 -10.76 -30.88
N LEU A 391 -5.59 -9.47 -31.08
CA LEU A 391 -6.27 -8.65 -30.09
C LEU A 391 -7.75 -9.06 -29.96
N GLU A 392 -8.44 -9.34 -31.07
CA GLU A 392 -9.80 -9.90 -31.10
C GLU A 392 -9.87 -11.23 -30.36
N GLU A 393 -8.94 -12.14 -30.65
CA GLU A 393 -8.82 -13.42 -29.94
C GLU A 393 -8.63 -13.20 -28.43
N SER A 394 -7.77 -12.25 -28.06
CA SER A 394 -7.51 -11.93 -26.66
C SER A 394 -8.75 -11.43 -25.94
N VAL A 395 -9.49 -10.47 -26.51
CA VAL A 395 -10.67 -9.88 -25.82
C VAL A 395 -11.88 -10.80 -25.87
N LEU A 396 -11.95 -11.72 -26.84
CA LEU A 396 -12.97 -12.74 -26.92
C LEU A 396 -12.77 -13.83 -25.85
N LYS A 397 -11.55 -14.35 -25.73
CA LYS A 397 -11.22 -15.41 -24.75
C LYS A 397 -11.06 -14.88 -23.33
N TYR A 398 -10.51 -13.67 -23.18
CA TYR A 398 -10.16 -13.07 -21.90
C TYR A 398 -10.78 -11.66 -21.75
N PRO A 399 -12.12 -11.56 -21.76
CA PRO A 399 -12.78 -10.26 -21.79
C PRO A 399 -12.48 -9.37 -20.57
N GLN A 400 -12.11 -9.96 -19.44
CA GLN A 400 -11.74 -9.27 -18.20
C GLN A 400 -10.25 -9.47 -17.82
N GLY A 401 -9.41 -9.98 -18.75
CA GLY A 401 -7.99 -10.20 -18.48
C GLY A 401 -7.21 -8.89 -18.30
N GLY A 402 -6.07 -8.93 -17.59
CA GLY A 402 -5.27 -7.74 -17.29
C GLY A 402 -4.54 -7.08 -18.45
N SER A 403 -4.70 -7.56 -19.69
CA SER A 403 -4.28 -6.85 -20.91
C SER A 403 -5.44 -6.48 -21.85
N SER A 404 -6.67 -6.67 -21.36
CA SER A 404 -7.88 -6.58 -22.19
C SER A 404 -8.26 -5.14 -22.51
N ASP A 405 -7.84 -4.17 -21.69
CA ASP A 405 -7.98 -2.74 -21.95
C ASP A 405 -6.99 -2.22 -22.98
N GLU A 406 -5.71 -2.63 -22.93
CA GLU A 406 -4.76 -2.37 -24.02
C GLU A 406 -5.31 -2.91 -25.36
N CYS A 407 -5.74 -4.17 -25.37
CA CYS A 407 -6.26 -4.82 -26.57
C CYS A 407 -7.45 -4.04 -27.16
N ARG A 408 -8.43 -3.65 -26.33
CA ARG A 408 -9.60 -2.90 -26.80
C ARG A 408 -9.25 -1.50 -27.28
N PHE A 409 -8.37 -0.78 -26.58
CA PHE A 409 -7.94 0.54 -27.00
C PHE A 409 -7.30 0.51 -28.39
N TRP A 410 -6.39 -0.44 -28.62
CA TRP A 410 -5.74 -0.58 -29.92
C TRP A 410 -6.65 -1.16 -31.00
N LEU A 411 -7.59 -2.04 -30.65
CA LEU A 411 -8.66 -2.45 -31.58
C LEU A 411 -9.51 -1.27 -32.02
N TYR A 412 -9.93 -0.40 -31.11
CA TYR A 412 -10.66 0.82 -31.44
C TYR A 412 -9.88 1.65 -32.47
N LYS A 413 -8.59 1.91 -32.22
CA LYS A 413 -7.73 2.69 -33.13
C LYS A 413 -7.62 2.04 -34.51
N ILE A 414 -7.48 0.71 -34.57
CA ILE A 414 -7.40 -0.04 -35.83
C ILE A 414 -8.74 0.03 -36.59
N TYR A 415 -9.87 -0.21 -35.92
CA TYR A 415 -11.19 -0.13 -36.54
C TYR A 415 -11.52 1.27 -37.05
N ALA A 416 -11.25 2.30 -36.25
CA ALA A 416 -11.50 3.69 -36.61
C ALA A 416 -10.71 4.09 -37.85
N LYS A 417 -9.41 3.72 -37.93
CA LYS A 417 -8.56 3.99 -39.08
C LYS A 417 -9.02 3.26 -40.35
N ASN A 418 -9.60 2.07 -40.21
CA ASN A 418 -10.03 1.23 -41.32
C ASN A 418 -11.52 1.44 -41.72
N GLY A 419 -12.18 2.49 -41.21
CA GLY A 419 -13.58 2.81 -41.55
C GLY A 419 -14.62 1.86 -40.94
N ARG A 420 -14.25 1.05 -39.95
CA ARG A 420 -15.16 0.12 -39.24
C ARG A 420 -15.80 0.79 -38.02
N ALA A 421 -16.63 1.82 -38.29
CA ALA A 421 -17.17 2.70 -37.25
C ALA A 421 -17.99 1.95 -36.16
N GLN A 422 -18.83 0.99 -36.55
CA GLN A 422 -19.65 0.25 -35.60
C GLN A 422 -18.80 -0.61 -34.65
N ASP A 423 -17.76 -1.28 -35.16
CA ASP A 423 -16.86 -2.08 -34.34
C ASP A 423 -16.05 -1.22 -33.37
N ALA A 424 -15.64 -0.03 -33.82
CA ALA A 424 -14.98 0.97 -32.97
C ALA A 424 -15.92 1.40 -31.82
N VAL A 425 -17.18 1.77 -32.12
CA VAL A 425 -18.17 2.14 -31.09
C VAL A 425 -18.42 0.98 -30.12
N ASN A 426 -18.65 -0.23 -30.61
CA ASN A 426 -18.86 -1.42 -29.77
C ASN A 426 -17.68 -1.66 -28.84
N THR A 427 -16.46 -1.45 -29.32
CA THR A 427 -15.24 -1.59 -28.53
C THR A 427 -15.16 -0.53 -27.43
N ALA A 428 -15.48 0.73 -27.74
CA ALA A 428 -15.51 1.83 -26.78
C ALA A 428 -16.58 1.64 -25.68
N VAL A 429 -17.76 1.16 -26.05
CA VAL A 429 -18.84 0.80 -25.12
C VAL A 429 -18.34 -0.28 -24.16
N LYS A 430 -17.75 -1.38 -24.69
CA LYS A 430 -17.24 -2.46 -23.84
C LYS A 430 -16.11 -2.03 -22.91
N MET A 431 -15.22 -1.11 -23.32
CA MET A 431 -14.22 -0.54 -22.41
C MET A 431 -14.86 0.21 -21.24
N THR A 432 -15.91 0.99 -21.51
CA THR A 432 -16.59 1.80 -20.49
C THR A 432 -17.33 0.93 -19.48
N VAL A 433 -17.96 -0.15 -19.94
CA VAL A 433 -18.72 -1.07 -19.09
C VAL A 433 -17.79 -2.02 -18.33
N LEU A 434 -16.82 -2.63 -19.02
CA LEU A 434 -16.00 -3.69 -18.44
C LEU A 434 -14.79 -3.14 -17.67
N ASN A 435 -14.20 -2.02 -18.09
CA ASN A 435 -12.96 -1.49 -17.53
C ASN A 435 -13.06 0.03 -17.22
N PRO A 436 -14.08 0.49 -16.47
CA PRO A 436 -14.30 1.92 -16.18
C PRO A 436 -13.14 2.57 -15.40
N ASP A 437 -12.31 1.77 -14.75
CA ASP A 437 -11.13 2.18 -14.00
C ASP A 437 -9.85 2.19 -14.84
N SER A 438 -9.88 1.69 -16.08
CA SER A 438 -8.70 1.66 -16.94
C SER A 438 -8.28 3.07 -17.37
N PRO A 439 -6.98 3.40 -17.32
CA PRO A 439 -6.46 4.60 -17.94
C PRO A 439 -6.79 4.72 -19.43
N TYR A 440 -6.80 3.61 -20.17
CA TYR A 440 -7.15 3.60 -21.59
C TYR A 440 -8.62 3.94 -21.82
N ALA A 441 -9.52 3.51 -20.94
CA ALA A 441 -10.93 3.88 -21.03
C ALA A 441 -11.11 5.39 -20.89
N TRP A 442 -10.43 6.02 -19.92
CA TRP A 442 -10.49 7.47 -19.72
C TRP A 442 -9.82 8.27 -20.84
N LEU A 443 -8.70 7.78 -21.39
CA LEU A 443 -8.06 8.36 -22.57
C LEU A 443 -9.03 8.36 -23.76
N LEU A 444 -9.67 7.22 -24.02
CA LEU A 444 -10.63 7.08 -25.11
C LEU A 444 -11.88 7.95 -24.89
N ILE A 445 -12.47 7.95 -23.69
CA ILE A 445 -13.62 8.80 -23.35
C ILE A 445 -13.29 10.28 -23.55
N LYS A 446 -12.12 10.73 -23.12
CA LYS A 446 -11.66 12.12 -23.32
C LYS A 446 -11.53 12.47 -24.81
N GLN A 447 -10.97 11.58 -25.62
CA GLN A 447 -10.86 11.76 -27.07
C GLN A 447 -12.24 11.84 -27.74
N LEU A 448 -13.11 10.89 -27.45
CA LEU A 448 -14.47 10.80 -28.01
C LEU A 448 -15.36 11.97 -27.59
N ALA A 449 -15.30 12.41 -26.33
CA ALA A 449 -16.04 13.59 -25.86
C ALA A 449 -15.56 14.88 -26.55
N GLY A 450 -14.29 14.95 -26.95
CA GLY A 450 -13.77 16.04 -27.77
C GLY A 450 -14.37 16.08 -29.18
N GLN A 451 -14.68 14.90 -29.75
CA GLN A 451 -15.19 14.73 -31.11
C GLN A 451 -16.72 14.79 -31.20
N CYS A 452 -17.43 14.35 -30.16
CA CYS A 452 -18.89 14.37 -30.09
C CYS A 452 -19.42 15.77 -29.76
N THR A 453 -20.40 16.28 -30.51
CA THR A 453 -21.16 17.47 -30.11
C THR A 453 -22.09 17.13 -28.94
N LEU A 454 -22.52 18.14 -28.17
CA LEU A 454 -23.44 17.90 -27.05
C LEU A 454 -24.75 17.26 -27.53
N ALA A 455 -25.33 17.79 -28.62
CA ALA A 455 -26.58 17.29 -29.20
C ALA A 455 -26.46 15.84 -29.71
N GLU A 456 -25.33 15.46 -30.33
CA GLU A 456 -25.11 14.08 -30.77
C GLU A 456 -25.05 13.11 -29.59
N CYS A 457 -24.35 13.50 -28.53
CA CYS A 457 -24.21 12.69 -27.32
C CYS A 457 -25.54 12.57 -26.56
N GLU A 458 -26.33 13.64 -26.48
CA GLU A 458 -27.68 13.63 -25.90
C GLU A 458 -28.63 12.74 -26.72
N ALA A 459 -28.66 12.91 -28.04
CA ALA A 459 -29.48 12.08 -28.92
C ALA A 459 -29.11 10.59 -28.84
N GLY A 460 -27.80 10.28 -28.74
CA GLY A 460 -27.29 8.94 -28.52
C GLY A 460 -27.74 8.35 -27.19
N TYR A 461 -27.66 9.14 -26.11
CA TYR A 461 -28.12 8.75 -24.78
C TYR A 461 -29.63 8.45 -24.76
N ASP A 462 -30.45 9.38 -25.28
CA ASP A 462 -31.90 9.23 -25.30
C ASP A 462 -32.33 8.04 -26.16
N LYS A 463 -31.64 7.81 -27.28
CA LYS A 463 -31.87 6.62 -28.11
C LYS A 463 -31.55 5.35 -27.34
N ALA A 464 -30.40 5.28 -26.67
CA ALA A 464 -30.02 4.12 -25.88
C ALA A 464 -31.04 3.81 -24.77
N LEU A 465 -31.56 4.84 -24.09
CA LEU A 465 -32.62 4.68 -23.09
C LEU A 465 -33.93 4.15 -23.71
N ARG A 466 -34.38 4.71 -24.84
CA ARG A 466 -35.58 4.23 -25.56
C ARG A 466 -35.43 2.77 -26.02
N ASP A 467 -34.25 2.43 -26.53
CA ASP A 467 -33.92 1.08 -27.02
C ASP A 467 -33.61 0.10 -25.87
N LYS A 468 -33.58 0.59 -24.62
CA LYS A 468 -33.21 -0.15 -23.40
C LYS A 468 -31.81 -0.77 -23.45
N ASP A 469 -30.91 -0.20 -24.26
CA ASP A 469 -29.50 -0.57 -24.31
C ASP A 469 -28.74 0.11 -23.17
N GLN A 470 -28.66 -0.57 -22.05
CA GLN A 470 -28.05 -0.06 -20.82
C GLN A 470 -26.53 0.13 -20.93
N ASP A 471 -25.84 -0.72 -21.71
CA ASP A 471 -24.40 -0.59 -21.92
C ASP A 471 -24.10 0.68 -22.73
N LEU A 472 -24.88 0.92 -23.79
CA LEU A 472 -24.78 2.11 -24.62
C LEU A 472 -25.22 3.38 -23.86
N ALA A 473 -26.24 3.28 -23.01
CA ALA A 473 -26.67 4.39 -22.16
C ALA A 473 -25.58 4.78 -21.16
N LEU A 474 -24.91 3.81 -20.52
CA LEU A 474 -23.78 4.08 -19.62
C LEU A 474 -22.60 4.73 -20.36
N PHE A 475 -22.32 4.29 -21.58
CA PHE A 475 -21.30 4.89 -22.43
C PHE A 475 -21.60 6.36 -22.74
N TYR A 476 -22.79 6.67 -23.25
CA TYR A 476 -23.16 8.06 -23.54
C TYR A 476 -23.29 8.92 -22.28
N HIS A 477 -23.76 8.37 -21.16
CA HIS A 477 -23.74 9.05 -19.86
C HIS A 477 -22.32 9.49 -19.47
N THR A 478 -21.34 8.59 -19.66
CA THR A 478 -19.93 8.86 -19.36
C THR A 478 -19.35 9.91 -20.32
N LEU A 479 -19.69 9.84 -21.62
CA LEU A 479 -19.31 10.86 -22.61
C LEU A 479 -19.93 12.23 -22.29
N LEU A 480 -21.21 12.28 -21.94
CA LEU A 480 -21.90 13.50 -21.54
C LEU A 480 -21.26 14.10 -20.30
N PHE A 481 -20.92 13.27 -19.30
CA PHE A 481 -20.19 13.77 -18.14
C PHE A 481 -18.84 14.38 -18.54
N ALA A 482 -18.08 13.71 -19.41
CA ALA A 482 -16.80 14.22 -19.90
C ALA A 482 -16.95 15.50 -20.74
N LYS A 483 -18.03 15.63 -21.51
CA LYS A 483 -18.35 16.78 -22.37
C LYS A 483 -18.80 17.99 -21.55
N GLU A 484 -19.74 17.78 -20.64
CA GLU A 484 -20.40 18.84 -19.89
C GLU A 484 -19.61 19.30 -18.66
N LYS A 485 -18.75 18.42 -18.12
CA LYS A 485 -17.97 18.66 -16.89
C LYS A 485 -18.86 19.16 -15.73
N SER A 486 -20.03 18.53 -15.57
CA SER A 486 -21.05 18.93 -14.59
C SER A 486 -21.44 17.76 -13.71
N LEU A 487 -21.01 17.78 -12.44
CA LEU A 487 -21.42 16.80 -11.44
C LEU A 487 -22.94 16.79 -11.25
N HIS A 488 -23.59 17.95 -11.19
CA HIS A 488 -25.04 18.03 -11.02
C HIS A 488 -25.82 17.30 -12.13
N LYS A 489 -25.49 17.57 -13.41
CA LYS A 489 -26.13 16.90 -14.54
C LYS A 489 -25.84 15.40 -14.57
N ARG A 490 -24.58 15.03 -14.30
CA ARG A 490 -24.15 13.64 -14.20
C ARG A 490 -24.91 12.92 -13.07
N THR A 491 -25.05 13.49 -11.89
CA THR A 491 -25.82 12.91 -10.79
C THR A 491 -27.30 12.76 -11.15
N GLY A 492 -27.89 13.74 -11.85
CA GLY A 492 -29.27 13.67 -12.33
C GLY A 492 -29.54 12.46 -13.24
N ARG A 493 -28.67 12.23 -14.23
CA ARG A 493 -28.79 11.11 -15.19
C ARG A 493 -28.59 9.72 -14.61
N MET A 494 -27.96 9.59 -13.43
CA MET A 494 -27.72 8.27 -12.84
C MET A 494 -29.00 7.51 -12.54
N ASN A 495 -30.12 8.22 -12.30
CA ASN A 495 -31.40 7.59 -11.98
C ASN A 495 -32.04 6.89 -13.19
N ASP A 496 -31.61 7.23 -14.40
CA ASP A 496 -32.09 6.63 -15.64
C ASP A 496 -31.31 5.34 -16.02
N LEU A 497 -30.21 5.07 -15.30
CA LEU A 497 -29.34 3.92 -15.54
C LEU A 497 -29.77 2.70 -14.72
N ARG A 498 -29.23 1.53 -15.08
CA ARG A 498 -29.45 0.27 -14.38
C ARG A 498 -29.12 0.40 -12.88
N SER A 499 -30.13 0.17 -12.04
CA SER A 499 -30.01 0.31 -10.58
C SER A 499 -28.90 -0.55 -9.97
N SER A 500 -28.69 -1.78 -10.48
CA SER A 500 -27.60 -2.65 -10.01
C SER A 500 -26.21 -2.03 -10.14
N ASP A 501 -26.00 -1.21 -11.16
CA ASP A 501 -24.69 -0.61 -11.46
C ASP A 501 -24.44 0.62 -10.57
N VAL A 502 -25.51 1.31 -10.18
CA VAL A 502 -25.47 2.54 -9.36
C VAL A 502 -25.52 2.23 -7.85
N ASP A 503 -26.43 1.35 -7.44
CA ASP A 503 -26.74 1.11 -6.03
C ASP A 503 -25.58 0.45 -5.28
N GLN A 504 -24.73 -0.31 -5.97
CA GLN A 504 -23.50 -0.85 -5.37
C GLN A 504 -22.58 0.26 -4.80
N TYR A 505 -22.42 1.37 -5.52
CA TYR A 505 -21.63 2.50 -5.04
C TYR A 505 -22.36 3.29 -3.94
N ARG A 506 -23.68 3.45 -4.04
CA ARG A 506 -24.50 4.08 -3.00
C ARG A 506 -24.47 3.29 -1.69
N ASN A 507 -24.51 1.97 -1.76
CA ASN A 507 -24.43 1.08 -0.61
C ASN A 507 -23.05 1.15 0.05
N LEU A 508 -21.97 1.22 -0.74
CA LEU A 508 -20.63 1.40 -0.21
C LEU A 508 -20.48 2.76 0.50
N GLU A 509 -20.93 3.85 -0.14
CA GLU A 509 -20.93 5.19 0.49
C GLU A 509 -21.72 5.19 1.79
N ARG A 510 -22.94 4.64 1.77
CA ARG A 510 -23.79 4.51 2.96
C ARG A 510 -23.03 3.80 4.07
N ALA A 511 -22.46 2.62 3.79
CA ALA A 511 -21.75 1.85 4.80
C ALA A 511 -20.59 2.61 5.44
N ILE A 512 -19.89 3.45 4.68
CA ILE A 512 -18.83 4.32 5.20
C ILE A 512 -19.41 5.45 6.07
N VAL A 513 -20.42 6.17 5.56
CA VAL A 513 -20.99 7.36 6.20
C VAL A 513 -21.72 7.01 7.50
N THR A 514 -22.47 5.90 7.51
CA THR A 514 -23.25 5.41 8.66
C THR A 514 -22.46 4.48 9.58
N LEU A 515 -21.21 4.13 9.23
CA LEU A 515 -20.40 3.13 9.93
C LEU A 515 -21.12 1.78 10.06
N GLU A 516 -21.64 1.22 8.96
CA GLU A 516 -22.28 -0.11 8.95
C GLU A 516 -21.24 -1.23 9.06
N LEU A 517 -21.03 -1.72 10.28
CA LEU A 517 -20.10 -2.80 10.58
C LEU A 517 -20.82 -4.15 10.63
N SER A 518 -20.21 -5.20 10.08
CA SER A 518 -20.81 -6.55 9.98
C SER A 518 -20.25 -7.56 10.98
N SER A 519 -19.23 -7.18 11.75
CA SER A 519 -18.50 -8.09 12.62
C SER A 519 -18.41 -7.59 14.06
N GLN A 520 -18.22 -8.52 14.98
CA GLN A 520 -17.92 -8.21 16.38
C GLN A 520 -16.56 -7.51 16.55
N CYS A 521 -15.74 -7.45 15.50
CA CYS A 521 -14.53 -6.62 15.44
C CYS A 521 -14.84 -5.11 15.55
N GLY A 522 -16.11 -4.72 15.36
CA GLY A 522 -16.64 -3.37 15.52
C GLY A 522 -16.69 -2.81 16.96
N ARG A 523 -15.97 -3.40 17.94
CA ARG A 523 -15.79 -2.80 19.29
C ARG A 523 -14.74 -1.65 19.31
N ILE A 524 -14.04 -1.43 18.20
CA ILE A 524 -12.94 -0.46 18.01
C ILE A 524 -13.36 0.99 17.64
N PRO A 525 -14.50 1.28 16.95
CA PRO A 525 -14.78 2.59 16.37
C PRO A 525 -14.83 3.76 17.36
N ALA A 526 -15.37 3.56 18.57
CA ALA A 526 -15.47 4.64 19.55
C ALA A 526 -14.10 5.04 20.12
N GLY A 527 -13.19 4.07 20.29
CA GLY A 527 -11.88 4.30 20.91
C GLY A 527 -10.80 4.77 19.96
N ILE A 528 -10.93 4.54 18.64
CA ILE A 528 -9.88 4.90 17.67
C ILE A 528 -10.04 6.32 17.10
N GLU A 529 -11.26 6.86 17.11
CA GLU A 529 -11.55 8.20 16.58
C GLU A 529 -10.66 9.28 17.24
N LYS A 530 -10.44 9.17 18.55
CA LYS A 530 -9.56 10.07 19.31
C LYS A 530 -8.17 10.20 18.66
N TYR A 531 -7.59 9.11 18.15
CA TYR A 531 -6.27 9.18 17.50
C TYR A 531 -6.32 9.89 16.15
N PHE A 532 -7.45 9.85 15.43
CA PHE A 532 -7.62 10.66 14.23
C PHE A 532 -7.74 12.14 14.58
N ARG A 533 -8.46 12.48 15.66
CA ARG A 533 -8.61 13.85 16.17
C ARG A 533 -7.27 14.54 16.45
N VAL A 534 -6.28 13.82 16.98
CA VAL A 534 -4.92 14.35 17.27
C VAL A 534 -3.88 13.96 16.22
N GLY A 535 -4.27 13.35 15.10
CA GLY A 535 -3.33 12.93 14.06
C GLY A 535 -2.32 11.82 14.43
N HIS A 536 -2.61 11.01 15.46
CA HIS A 536 -1.68 10.02 15.99
C HIS A 536 -1.66 8.70 15.19
N SER A 537 -1.01 8.75 14.02
CA SER A 537 -0.89 7.61 13.08
C SER A 537 -0.34 6.31 13.71
N ALA A 538 0.58 6.41 14.68
CA ALA A 538 1.14 5.22 15.32
C ALA A 538 0.11 4.47 16.17
N ALA A 539 -0.73 5.17 16.93
CA ALA A 539 -1.81 4.55 17.71
C ALA A 539 -2.93 4.00 16.81
N ILE A 540 -3.27 4.69 15.71
CA ILE A 540 -4.20 4.17 14.69
C ILE A 540 -3.70 2.81 14.18
N ASN A 541 -2.43 2.74 13.78
CA ASN A 541 -1.83 1.48 13.30
C ASN A 541 -1.75 0.42 14.40
N ARG A 542 -1.44 0.80 15.64
CA ARG A 542 -1.36 -0.08 16.81
C ARG A 542 -2.70 -0.80 17.03
N GLU A 543 -3.80 -0.05 17.14
CA GLU A 543 -5.12 -0.64 17.41
C GLU A 543 -5.62 -1.48 16.24
N LEU A 544 -5.44 -1.01 14.99
CA LEU A 544 -5.90 -1.73 13.81
C LEU A 544 -5.05 -2.95 13.43
N LYS A 545 -3.91 -3.16 14.11
CA LYS A 545 -3.03 -4.31 13.88
C LYS A 545 -3.59 -5.59 14.50
N LEU A 546 -4.28 -5.48 15.64
CA LEU A 546 -4.85 -6.62 16.36
C LEU A 546 -6.14 -7.16 15.76
N LEU A 547 -6.69 -6.46 14.77
CA LEU A 547 -7.90 -6.91 14.10
C LEU A 547 -7.69 -8.28 13.45
N PRO A 548 -8.60 -9.26 13.69
CA PRO A 548 -8.59 -10.53 12.98
C PRO A 548 -8.50 -10.31 11.47
N LYS A 549 -7.70 -11.15 10.79
CA LYS A 549 -7.48 -11.03 9.33
C LYS A 549 -8.62 -11.63 8.50
N THR A 550 -9.80 -11.84 9.09
CA THR A 550 -11.00 -12.31 8.39
C THR A 550 -11.50 -11.25 7.42
N GLU A 551 -12.19 -11.66 6.36
CA GLU A 551 -12.72 -10.74 5.35
C GLU A 551 -13.66 -9.68 5.95
N LYS A 552 -14.58 -10.09 6.85
CA LYS A 552 -15.50 -9.18 7.53
C LYS A 552 -14.77 -8.12 8.37
N CYS A 553 -13.74 -8.52 9.13
CA CYS A 553 -12.98 -7.58 9.96
C CYS A 553 -12.07 -6.68 9.12
N ARG A 554 -11.54 -7.16 7.98
CA ARG A 554 -10.85 -6.32 6.99
C ARG A 554 -11.77 -5.28 6.38
N ARG A 555 -13.02 -5.65 6.06
CA ARG A 555 -14.03 -4.72 5.53
C ARG A 555 -14.36 -3.62 6.55
N ASP A 556 -14.71 -4.02 7.77
CA ASP A 556 -15.06 -3.09 8.84
C ASP A 556 -13.88 -2.17 9.21
N LYS A 557 -12.64 -2.68 9.19
CA LYS A 557 -11.42 -1.87 9.33
C LYS A 557 -11.37 -0.72 8.34
N TYR A 558 -11.56 -1.00 7.05
CA TYR A 558 -11.44 0.02 6.03
C TYR A 558 -12.63 0.98 5.99
N ILE A 559 -13.84 0.55 6.40
CA ILE A 559 -14.98 1.45 6.67
C ILE A 559 -14.60 2.49 7.73
N ILE A 560 -14.05 2.04 8.87
CA ILE A 560 -13.62 2.92 9.97
C ILE A 560 -12.53 3.88 9.50
N ILE A 561 -11.49 3.37 8.81
CA ILE A 561 -10.41 4.21 8.29
C ILE A 561 -10.98 5.24 7.30
N ALA A 562 -11.78 4.84 6.32
CA ALA A 562 -12.33 5.75 5.31
C ALA A 562 -13.17 6.87 5.96
N ARG A 563 -14.04 6.50 6.91
CA ARG A 563 -14.88 7.46 7.64
C ARG A 563 -14.07 8.49 8.41
N TYR A 564 -13.16 8.05 9.28
CA TYR A 564 -12.44 8.96 10.16
C TYR A 564 -11.30 9.70 9.45
N SER A 565 -10.60 9.08 8.50
CA SER A 565 -9.60 9.80 7.70
C SER A 565 -10.22 10.88 6.83
N SER A 566 -11.44 10.67 6.31
CA SER A 566 -12.19 11.71 5.60
C SER A 566 -12.60 12.84 6.56
N LYS A 567 -13.19 12.50 7.71
CA LYS A 567 -13.62 13.45 8.74
C LYS A 567 -12.49 14.33 9.28
N TYR A 568 -11.29 13.76 9.48
CA TYR A 568 -10.11 14.43 10.04
C TYR A 568 -9.01 14.67 8.99
N HIS A 569 -9.40 14.87 7.73
CA HIS A 569 -8.56 15.35 6.64
C HIS A 569 -7.23 14.60 6.41
N TYR A 570 -7.17 13.30 6.71
CA TYR A 570 -6.01 12.46 6.40
C TYR A 570 -6.10 11.84 5.01
N ALA A 571 -5.66 12.60 3.99
CA ALA A 571 -5.86 12.30 2.58
C ALA A 571 -5.31 10.92 2.15
N TYR A 572 -4.13 10.54 2.62
CA TYR A 572 -3.54 9.23 2.28
C TYR A 572 -4.42 8.07 2.74
N LEU A 573 -4.80 8.05 4.03
CA LEU A 573 -5.63 6.96 4.56
C LEU A 573 -7.04 6.97 3.98
N SER A 574 -7.58 8.15 3.63
CA SER A 574 -8.91 8.24 3.01
C SER A 574 -8.93 7.60 1.64
N ALA A 575 -8.00 8.00 0.76
CA ALA A 575 -7.91 7.43 -0.58
C ALA A 575 -7.50 5.94 -0.53
N TYR A 576 -6.55 5.57 0.34
CA TYR A 576 -6.12 4.18 0.50
C TYR A 576 -7.24 3.27 0.98
N ALA A 577 -7.97 3.65 2.03
CA ALA A 577 -9.06 2.84 2.56
C ALA A 577 -10.21 2.71 1.57
N TYR A 578 -10.54 3.77 0.83
CA TYR A 578 -11.57 3.69 -0.21
C TYR A 578 -11.17 2.73 -1.34
N LEU A 579 -9.91 2.76 -1.81
CA LEU A 579 -9.41 1.80 -2.80
C LEU A 579 -9.45 0.35 -2.30
N GLU A 580 -9.15 0.11 -1.02
CA GLU A 580 -9.23 -1.21 -0.43
C GLU A 580 -10.68 -1.69 -0.30
N LEU A 581 -11.63 -0.79 0.00
CA LEU A 581 -13.05 -1.11 0.02
C LEU A 581 -13.59 -1.47 -1.37
N LEU A 582 -13.18 -0.76 -2.42
CA LEU A 582 -13.52 -1.14 -3.79
C LEU A 582 -13.10 -2.58 -4.09
N LYS A 583 -11.88 -2.98 -3.72
CA LYS A 583 -11.40 -4.36 -3.89
C LYS A 583 -12.23 -5.37 -3.09
N LEU A 584 -12.52 -5.08 -1.82
CA LEU A 584 -13.28 -5.98 -0.95
C LEU A 584 -14.75 -6.12 -1.38
N TRP A 585 -15.31 -5.11 -2.04
CA TRP A 585 -16.66 -5.15 -2.59
C TRP A 585 -16.69 -5.61 -4.05
N ASN A 586 -15.54 -5.98 -4.62
CA ASN A 586 -15.39 -6.33 -6.03
C ASN A 586 -15.94 -5.26 -6.99
N LEU A 587 -15.73 -3.98 -6.64
CA LEU A 587 -16.10 -2.82 -7.43
C LEU A 587 -14.89 -2.22 -8.14
N LYS A 588 -15.10 -1.73 -9.36
CA LYS A 588 -14.11 -0.96 -10.11
C LYS A 588 -14.27 0.53 -9.80
N GLU A 589 -13.21 1.30 -9.93
CA GLU A 589 -13.32 2.75 -9.84
C GLU A 589 -14.14 3.30 -11.03
N ASN A 590 -15.25 4.00 -10.77
CA ASN A 590 -16.07 4.59 -11.82
C ASN A 590 -16.64 5.95 -11.38
N ILE A 591 -15.91 7.03 -11.65
CA ILE A 591 -16.36 8.40 -11.32
C ILE A 591 -17.54 8.89 -12.17
N ALA A 592 -18.11 8.08 -13.07
CA ALA A 592 -19.38 8.35 -13.71
C ALA A 592 -20.58 7.78 -12.94
N LEU A 593 -20.34 6.83 -12.00
CA LEU A 593 -21.38 6.18 -11.19
C LEU A 593 -21.19 6.36 -9.67
N MET A 594 -19.97 6.69 -9.21
CA MET A 594 -19.70 6.93 -7.80
C MET A 594 -20.43 8.17 -7.26
N PRO A 595 -21.03 8.09 -6.06
CA PRO A 595 -21.51 9.25 -5.33
C PRO A 595 -20.43 10.31 -5.08
N GLU A 596 -20.84 11.55 -4.80
CA GLU A 596 -19.92 12.69 -4.67
C GLU A 596 -19.03 12.60 -3.43
N GLU A 597 -19.52 12.14 -2.27
CA GLU A 597 -18.67 12.01 -1.07
C GLU A 597 -17.64 10.90 -1.25
N SER A 598 -18.04 9.79 -1.87
CA SER A 598 -17.11 8.75 -2.34
C SER A 598 -16.00 9.30 -3.26
N MET A 599 -16.35 10.18 -4.21
CA MET A 599 -15.37 10.83 -5.07
C MET A 599 -14.43 11.74 -4.27
N LYS A 600 -14.92 12.49 -3.28
CA LYS A 600 -14.08 13.35 -2.41
C LYS A 600 -13.09 12.53 -1.56
N MET A 601 -13.49 11.35 -1.06
CA MET A 601 -12.59 10.46 -0.32
C MET A 601 -11.46 9.91 -1.21
N LEU A 602 -11.79 9.57 -2.46
CA LEU A 602 -10.82 9.00 -3.40
C LEU A 602 -9.96 10.06 -4.09
N PHE A 603 -10.48 11.26 -4.31
CA PHE A 603 -9.81 12.39 -4.96
C PHE A 603 -9.80 13.62 -4.04
N PRO A 604 -9.13 13.56 -2.87
CA PRO A 604 -9.09 14.69 -1.95
C PRO A 604 -8.22 15.83 -2.53
N LEU A 605 -8.42 17.03 -1.97
CA LEU A 605 -7.64 18.24 -2.28
C LEU A 605 -6.82 18.72 -1.06
N PRO A 606 -5.90 17.92 -0.50
CA PRO A 606 -5.11 18.33 0.65
C PRO A 606 -4.18 19.50 0.31
N PHE A 607 -3.77 20.27 1.33
CA PHE A 607 -2.79 21.36 1.20
C PHE A 607 -3.18 22.43 0.17
N ALA A 608 -4.48 22.76 0.07
CA ALA A 608 -5.03 23.67 -0.95
C ALA A 608 -4.29 25.01 -1.03
N ASP A 609 -3.92 25.60 0.11
CA ASP A 609 -3.18 26.87 0.15
C ASP A 609 -1.79 26.77 -0.48
N CYS A 610 -1.05 25.70 -0.18
CA CYS A 610 0.28 25.47 -0.74
C CYS A 610 0.20 25.12 -2.23
N VAL A 611 -0.80 24.33 -2.64
CA VAL A 611 -1.06 24.07 -4.05
C VAL A 611 -1.37 25.38 -4.77
N ALA A 612 -2.35 26.15 -4.31
CA ALA A 612 -2.76 27.42 -4.92
C ALA A 612 -1.59 28.41 -5.06
N ARG A 613 -0.80 28.56 -3.99
CA ARG A 613 0.39 29.42 -3.97
C ARG A 613 1.38 29.05 -5.07
N TYR A 614 1.78 27.78 -5.14
CA TYR A 614 2.83 27.36 -6.07
C TYR A 614 2.32 27.13 -7.49
N THR A 615 1.04 26.84 -7.68
CA THR A 615 0.41 26.82 -9.01
C THR A 615 0.31 28.22 -9.59
N GLY A 616 -0.04 29.22 -8.78
CA GLY A 616 -0.03 30.63 -9.19
C GLY A 616 1.38 31.12 -9.51
N GLN A 617 2.36 30.82 -8.64
CA GLN A 617 3.75 31.23 -8.84
C GLN A 617 4.40 30.65 -10.11
N TYR A 618 4.06 29.41 -10.48
CA TYR A 618 4.70 28.70 -11.60
C TYR A 618 3.81 28.53 -12.84
N GLU A 619 2.65 29.21 -12.86
CA GLU A 619 1.66 29.21 -13.95
C GLU A 619 1.23 27.79 -14.35
N LEU A 620 0.91 26.96 -13.35
CA LEU A 620 0.46 25.58 -13.55
C LEU A 620 -1.03 25.41 -13.24
N PRO A 621 -1.78 24.63 -14.02
CA PRO A 621 -3.11 24.19 -13.61
C PRO A 621 -3.04 23.36 -12.32
N LYS A 622 -3.83 23.72 -11.30
CA LYS A 622 -3.80 23.08 -9.97
C LYS A 622 -3.98 21.55 -10.00
N ASN A 623 -4.84 21.08 -10.90
CA ASN A 623 -5.16 19.65 -11.02
C ASN A 623 -3.98 18.81 -11.51
N ILE A 624 -2.97 19.40 -12.16
CA ILE A 624 -1.72 18.69 -12.50
C ILE A 624 -0.98 18.28 -11.22
N LEU A 625 -0.88 19.18 -10.23
CA LEU A 625 -0.20 18.85 -8.98
C LEU A 625 -0.95 17.77 -8.20
N TYR A 626 -2.29 17.83 -8.14
CA TYR A 626 -3.08 16.78 -7.49
C TYR A 626 -2.96 15.43 -8.18
N ALA A 627 -2.98 15.40 -9.52
CA ALA A 627 -2.78 14.17 -10.29
C ALA A 627 -1.39 13.56 -10.03
N VAL A 628 -0.33 14.37 -10.03
CA VAL A 628 1.04 13.92 -9.75
C VAL A 628 1.17 13.45 -8.30
N MET A 629 0.72 14.21 -7.31
CA MET A 629 0.77 13.79 -5.89
C MET A 629 0.06 12.44 -5.66
N LYS A 630 -1.10 12.25 -6.30
CA LYS A 630 -1.84 10.98 -6.21
C LYS A 630 -1.11 9.83 -6.91
N ALA A 631 -0.49 10.08 -8.07
CA ALA A 631 0.28 9.09 -8.80
C ALA A 631 1.53 8.65 -8.02
N GLU A 632 2.24 9.62 -7.43
CA GLU A 632 3.54 9.45 -6.78
C GLU A 632 3.45 8.84 -5.38
N SER A 633 2.58 9.37 -4.52
CA SER A 633 2.56 9.02 -3.09
C SER A 633 1.20 8.65 -2.55
N LEU A 634 0.13 8.75 -3.35
CA LEU A 634 -1.25 8.72 -2.86
C LEU A 634 -1.46 9.73 -1.71
N PHE A 635 -0.80 10.91 -1.80
CA PHE A 635 -0.77 11.94 -0.75
C PHE A 635 -0.03 11.59 0.54
N LYS A 636 0.80 10.54 0.54
CA LYS A 636 1.64 10.21 1.70
C LYS A 636 2.86 11.13 1.76
N HIS A 637 2.75 12.19 2.57
CA HIS A 637 3.79 13.24 2.63
C HIS A 637 5.17 12.75 3.10
N ASN A 638 5.24 11.69 3.89
CA ASN A 638 6.49 11.10 4.37
C ASN A 638 6.92 9.83 3.59
N ALA A 639 6.42 9.64 2.37
CA ALA A 639 6.80 8.50 1.54
C ALA A 639 8.27 8.56 1.12
N VAL A 640 8.95 7.41 1.21
CA VAL A 640 10.30 7.19 0.68
C VAL A 640 10.29 5.97 -0.22
N SER A 641 10.67 6.12 -1.49
CA SER A 641 10.73 4.99 -2.44
C SER A 641 11.96 4.12 -2.21
N GLY A 642 11.96 2.91 -2.78
CA GLY A 642 13.14 2.03 -2.75
C GLY A 642 14.37 2.62 -3.45
N ALA A 643 14.18 3.56 -4.38
CA ALA A 643 15.25 4.30 -5.05
C ALA A 643 15.70 5.56 -4.29
N GLY A 644 15.00 5.93 -3.20
CA GLY A 644 15.31 7.10 -2.38
C GLY A 644 14.59 8.39 -2.78
N ALA A 645 13.54 8.33 -3.59
CA ALA A 645 12.66 9.48 -3.85
C ALA A 645 11.85 9.82 -2.59
N VAL A 646 11.64 11.11 -2.28
CA VAL A 646 11.05 11.53 -0.99
C VAL A 646 9.87 12.48 -1.19
N GLY A 647 8.85 12.34 -0.34
CA GLY A 647 7.78 13.34 -0.18
C GLY A 647 6.52 13.08 -1.01
N LEU A 648 5.57 14.01 -0.93
CA LEU A 648 4.31 13.99 -1.71
C LEU A 648 4.55 13.84 -3.21
N MET A 649 5.56 14.54 -3.70
CA MET A 649 5.91 14.62 -5.12
C MET A 649 7.02 13.64 -5.53
N GLN A 650 7.45 12.75 -4.62
CA GLN A 650 8.53 11.76 -4.82
C GLN A 650 9.75 12.32 -5.57
N ILE A 651 10.38 13.34 -4.98
CA ILE A 651 11.50 14.03 -5.61
C ILE A 651 12.80 13.35 -5.18
N MET A 652 13.68 13.05 -6.14
CA MET A 652 15.02 12.56 -5.84
C MET A 652 15.85 13.64 -5.11
N PRO A 653 16.60 13.30 -4.04
CA PRO A 653 17.40 14.27 -3.29
C PRO A 653 18.36 15.10 -4.15
N GLY A 654 18.99 14.47 -5.16
CA GLY A 654 19.86 15.17 -6.12
C GLY A 654 19.11 16.21 -6.96
N THR A 655 17.91 15.87 -7.43
CA THR A 655 17.03 16.78 -8.18
C THR A 655 16.57 17.94 -7.29
N ALA A 656 16.11 17.65 -6.07
CA ALA A 656 15.71 18.65 -5.10
C ALA A 656 16.86 19.62 -4.79
N LYS A 657 18.09 19.13 -4.60
CA LYS A 657 19.27 19.97 -4.34
C LYS A 657 19.56 20.93 -5.49
N GLY A 658 19.37 20.48 -6.74
CA GLY A 658 19.53 21.33 -7.92
C GLY A 658 18.48 22.44 -7.98
N ILE A 659 17.23 22.11 -7.69
CA ILE A 659 16.10 23.06 -7.70
C ILE A 659 16.22 24.06 -6.53
N ALA A 660 16.49 23.57 -5.32
CA ALA A 660 16.64 24.40 -4.12
C ALA A 660 17.73 25.46 -4.28
N ARG A 661 18.87 25.11 -4.91
CA ARG A 661 19.91 26.10 -5.27
C ARG A 661 19.38 27.19 -6.21
N GLY A 662 18.61 26.81 -7.22
CA GLY A 662 17.98 27.77 -8.14
C GLY A 662 16.95 28.66 -7.46
N LEU A 663 16.26 28.15 -6.43
CA LEU A 663 15.31 28.88 -5.59
C LEU A 663 15.96 29.65 -4.42
N LYS A 664 17.28 29.53 -4.23
CA LYS A 664 18.02 30.09 -3.08
C LYS A 664 17.49 29.61 -1.72
N ILE A 665 17.06 28.36 -1.64
CA ILE A 665 16.62 27.71 -0.40
C ILE A 665 17.80 26.93 0.18
N ASN A 666 18.25 27.32 1.38
CA ASN A 666 19.43 26.72 2.04
C ASN A 666 19.08 25.45 2.83
N THR A 667 17.92 25.43 3.46
CA THR A 667 17.41 24.32 4.29
C THR A 667 15.99 23.99 3.84
N TYR A 668 15.74 22.71 3.58
CA TYR A 668 14.44 22.21 3.13
C TYR A 668 14.24 20.76 3.55
N GLU A 669 12.99 20.39 3.82
CA GLU A 669 12.61 19.01 4.13
C GLU A 669 11.56 18.52 3.13
N LEU A 670 11.89 17.48 2.35
CA LEU A 670 10.95 16.96 1.33
C LEU A 670 9.73 16.25 1.93
N THR A 671 9.78 15.91 3.21
CA THR A 671 8.66 15.34 3.97
C THR A 671 7.68 16.39 4.45
N ASP A 672 8.07 17.67 4.46
CA ASP A 672 7.16 18.79 4.64
C ASP A 672 6.29 18.95 3.37
N PRO A 673 4.95 18.90 3.49
CA PRO A 673 4.03 18.97 2.36
C PRO A 673 4.29 20.17 1.44
N CYS A 674 4.40 21.37 1.99
CA CYS A 674 4.47 22.60 1.22
C CYS A 674 5.82 22.76 0.51
N THR A 675 6.91 22.34 1.14
CA THR A 675 8.24 22.24 0.54
C THR A 675 8.26 21.24 -0.62
N SER A 676 7.66 20.06 -0.42
CA SER A 676 7.53 19.03 -1.48
C SER A 676 6.77 19.58 -2.70
N ILE A 677 5.63 20.25 -2.46
CA ILE A 677 4.81 20.87 -3.49
C ILE A 677 5.57 21.99 -4.20
N GLN A 678 6.29 22.86 -3.48
CA GLN A 678 7.08 23.95 -4.07
C GLN A 678 8.11 23.44 -5.07
N ILE A 679 8.94 22.49 -4.65
CA ILE A 679 10.02 21.94 -5.46
C ILE A 679 9.44 21.15 -6.63
N GLY A 680 8.38 20.37 -6.40
CA GLY A 680 7.71 19.59 -7.44
C GLY A 680 7.05 20.48 -8.49
N ALA A 681 6.35 21.53 -8.08
CA ALA A 681 5.71 22.49 -8.99
C ALA A 681 6.75 23.24 -9.83
N GLN A 682 7.86 23.67 -9.23
CA GLN A 682 8.97 24.26 -9.98
C GLN A 682 9.50 23.30 -11.05
N TYR A 683 9.70 22.02 -10.68
CA TYR A 683 10.24 21.01 -11.59
C TYR A 683 9.29 20.75 -12.76
N ILE A 684 8.00 20.55 -12.48
CA ILE A 684 6.95 20.35 -13.48
C ILE A 684 6.91 21.54 -14.43
N SER A 685 6.90 22.78 -13.92
CA SER A 685 6.89 24.00 -14.74
C SER A 685 8.10 24.08 -15.68
N ARG A 686 9.30 23.70 -15.21
CA ARG A 686 10.49 23.60 -16.05
C ARG A 686 10.34 22.56 -17.18
N LEU A 687 9.84 21.36 -16.85
CA LEU A 687 9.64 20.29 -17.83
C LEU A 687 8.54 20.64 -18.84
N PHE A 688 7.46 21.27 -18.39
CA PHE A 688 6.36 21.69 -19.23
C PHE A 688 6.82 22.70 -20.29
N ARG A 689 7.62 23.71 -19.88
CA ARG A 689 8.28 24.63 -20.81
C ARG A 689 9.22 23.93 -21.79
N HIS A 690 10.07 23.01 -21.30
CA HIS A 690 11.03 22.28 -22.14
C HIS A 690 10.33 21.46 -23.24
N PHE A 691 9.20 20.84 -22.94
CA PHE A 691 8.42 20.03 -23.88
C PHE A 691 7.26 20.80 -24.53
N LYS A 692 7.31 22.14 -24.57
CA LYS A 692 6.31 23.00 -25.25
C LYS A 692 4.88 22.67 -24.83
N ASN A 693 4.65 22.53 -23.52
CA ASN A 693 3.35 22.24 -22.91
C ASN A 693 2.76 20.86 -23.28
N ASN A 694 3.56 19.93 -23.81
CA ASN A 694 3.11 18.55 -24.02
C ASN A 694 3.12 17.78 -22.69
N PHE A 695 1.91 17.44 -22.21
CA PHE A 695 1.72 16.77 -20.93
C PHE A 695 2.38 15.38 -20.86
N HIS A 696 2.27 14.55 -21.90
CA HIS A 696 2.80 13.19 -21.84
C HIS A 696 4.32 13.21 -21.82
N TYR A 697 4.96 14.06 -22.62
CA TYR A 697 6.42 14.23 -22.56
C TYR A 697 6.87 14.77 -21.21
N MET A 698 6.14 15.74 -20.63
CA MET A 698 6.45 16.28 -19.30
C MET A 698 6.38 15.20 -18.23
N ILE A 699 5.30 14.43 -18.16
CA ILE A 699 5.11 13.34 -17.18
C ILE A 699 6.10 12.20 -17.41
N ALA A 700 6.37 11.84 -18.67
CA ALA A 700 7.41 10.86 -19.01
C ALA A 700 8.79 11.33 -18.51
N ALA A 701 9.09 12.63 -18.63
CA ALA A 701 10.36 13.21 -18.22
C ALA A 701 10.46 13.40 -16.71
N TYR A 702 9.33 13.59 -16.03
CA TYR A 702 9.28 13.61 -14.58
C TYR A 702 9.73 12.27 -14.00
N ASN A 703 9.20 11.17 -14.54
CA ASN A 703 9.51 9.80 -14.09
C ASN A 703 10.86 9.27 -14.63
N ALA A 704 11.13 9.42 -15.93
CA ALA A 704 12.31 8.82 -16.57
C ALA A 704 13.47 9.78 -16.83
N GLY A 705 13.30 11.08 -16.56
CA GLY A 705 14.27 12.12 -16.89
C GLY A 705 14.16 12.63 -18.33
N ALA A 706 14.32 13.95 -18.49
CA ALA A 706 14.15 14.64 -19.78
C ALA A 706 15.05 14.09 -20.90
N GLY A 707 16.31 13.74 -20.60
CA GLY A 707 17.24 13.20 -21.61
C GLY A 707 16.82 11.84 -22.18
N ASN A 708 16.09 11.01 -21.42
CA ASN A 708 15.50 9.78 -21.94
C ASN A 708 14.38 10.11 -22.92
N VAL A 709 13.48 11.00 -22.52
CA VAL A 709 12.32 11.40 -23.34
C VAL A 709 12.74 12.06 -24.64
N THR A 710 13.75 12.93 -24.64
CA THR A 710 14.31 13.50 -25.87
C THR A 710 14.77 12.41 -26.84
N ARG A 711 15.56 11.43 -26.35
CA ARG A 711 16.00 10.29 -27.19
C ARG A 711 14.85 9.43 -27.69
N TRP A 712 13.79 9.27 -26.92
CA TRP A 712 12.61 8.49 -27.34
C TRP A 712 11.82 9.24 -28.40
N LYS A 713 11.63 10.55 -28.23
CA LYS A 713 10.97 11.42 -29.21
C LYS A 713 11.67 11.39 -30.57
N ASP A 714 13.00 11.31 -30.58
CA ASP A 714 13.76 11.23 -31.83
C ASP A 714 13.63 9.87 -32.55
N ARG A 715 13.28 8.81 -31.82
CA ARG A 715 13.20 7.42 -32.35
C ARG A 715 11.78 6.96 -32.65
N ILE A 716 10.80 7.48 -31.93
CA ILE A 716 9.39 7.12 -32.08
C ILE A 716 8.75 8.14 -33.04
N PRO A 717 8.03 7.70 -34.08
CA PRO A 717 7.35 8.61 -34.99
C PRO A 717 6.51 9.65 -34.26
N ALA A 718 6.67 10.92 -34.65
CA ALA A 718 5.87 12.02 -34.11
C ALA A 718 4.41 11.94 -34.61
N GLY A 719 3.49 12.58 -33.88
CA GLY A 719 2.12 12.83 -34.33
C GLY A 719 1.04 12.02 -33.60
N ASP A 720 1.36 10.85 -33.04
CA ASP A 720 0.42 10.06 -32.22
C ASP A 720 1.00 9.86 -30.80
N MET A 721 0.43 10.56 -29.82
CA MET A 721 0.86 10.47 -28.43
C MET A 721 0.45 9.16 -27.75
N ASP A 722 -0.60 8.50 -28.24
CA ASP A 722 -1.00 7.18 -27.77
C ASP A 722 0.06 6.15 -28.19
N TYR A 723 0.53 6.26 -29.44
CA TYR A 723 1.65 5.46 -29.95
C TYR A 723 2.94 5.74 -29.18
N PHE A 724 3.28 7.01 -28.94
CA PHE A 724 4.43 7.36 -28.12
C PHE A 724 4.36 6.72 -26.72
N THR A 725 3.21 6.81 -26.07
CA THR A 725 2.98 6.27 -24.73
C THR A 725 3.16 4.75 -24.74
N GLU A 726 2.48 4.04 -25.63
CA GLU A 726 2.56 2.59 -25.74
C GLU A 726 3.97 2.09 -26.07
N PHE A 727 4.71 2.78 -26.94
CA PHE A 727 6.02 2.32 -27.38
C PHE A 727 7.19 2.91 -26.59
N THR A 728 6.90 3.65 -25.51
CA THR A 728 7.91 4.05 -24.52
C THR A 728 8.63 2.81 -23.97
N PRO A 729 9.99 2.78 -23.99
CA PRO A 729 10.77 1.60 -23.62
C PRO A 729 10.61 1.16 -22.17
N PHE A 730 10.40 2.10 -21.26
CA PHE A 730 10.23 1.81 -19.84
C PHE A 730 8.75 1.53 -19.55
N ILE A 731 8.47 0.30 -19.12
CA ILE A 731 7.12 -0.15 -18.76
C ILE A 731 6.56 0.71 -17.62
N GLU A 732 7.37 1.00 -16.61
CA GLU A 732 7.01 1.89 -15.51
C GLU A 732 6.57 3.27 -16.01
N THR A 733 7.35 3.88 -16.90
CA THR A 733 7.03 5.20 -17.46
C THR A 733 5.77 5.19 -18.31
N ARG A 734 5.52 4.12 -19.09
CA ARG A 734 4.24 3.97 -19.83
C ARG A 734 3.05 4.00 -18.89
N TYR A 735 3.07 3.14 -17.87
CA TYR A 735 1.98 3.10 -16.88
C TYR A 735 1.86 4.42 -16.13
N TYR A 736 2.97 5.10 -15.85
CA TYR A 736 2.98 6.39 -15.18
C TYR A 736 2.31 7.49 -16.03
N ILE A 737 2.57 7.56 -17.34
CA ILE A 737 1.90 8.49 -18.27
C ILE A 737 0.39 8.26 -18.23
N LEU A 738 -0.04 7.01 -18.49
CA LEU A 738 -1.45 6.64 -18.56
C LEU A 738 -2.17 6.91 -17.24
N ARG A 739 -1.61 6.46 -16.12
CA ARG A 739 -2.18 6.65 -14.78
C ARG A 739 -2.32 8.13 -14.45
N THR A 740 -1.30 8.94 -14.73
CA THR A 740 -1.32 10.37 -14.38
C THR A 740 -2.28 11.15 -15.29
N GLU A 741 -2.39 10.79 -16.56
CA GLU A 741 -3.39 11.38 -17.47
C GLU A 741 -4.82 11.03 -17.05
N LYS A 742 -5.08 9.77 -16.68
CA LYS A 742 -6.36 9.37 -16.09
C LYS A 742 -6.68 10.23 -14.89
N LEU A 743 -5.76 10.33 -13.93
CA LEU A 743 -5.95 11.12 -12.71
C LEU A 743 -6.20 12.60 -13.02
N LEU A 744 -5.43 13.21 -13.93
CA LEU A 744 -5.64 14.59 -14.35
C LEU A 744 -7.04 14.78 -14.96
N THR A 745 -7.47 13.87 -15.83
CA THR A 745 -8.79 13.89 -16.44
C THR A 745 -9.87 13.83 -15.35
N GLN A 746 -9.74 12.94 -14.39
CA GLN A 746 -10.70 12.79 -13.28
C GLN A 746 -10.73 14.02 -12.37
N TYR A 747 -9.57 14.57 -11.99
CA TYR A 747 -9.51 15.82 -11.23
C TYR A 747 -10.14 16.98 -11.98
N ASN A 748 -9.97 17.06 -13.30
CA ASN A 748 -10.63 18.08 -14.13
C ASN A 748 -12.15 17.89 -14.23
N LEU A 749 -12.66 16.66 -14.19
CA LEU A 749 -14.10 16.40 -14.22
C LEU A 749 -14.77 16.67 -12.88
N ILE A 750 -14.06 16.42 -11.77
CA ILE A 750 -14.59 16.61 -10.42
C ILE A 750 -14.43 18.07 -9.96
N TYR A 751 -13.30 18.71 -10.29
CA TYR A 751 -12.89 20.03 -9.74
C TYR A 751 -12.45 21.04 -10.80
N GLY A 752 -12.71 20.79 -12.09
CA GLY A 752 -12.43 21.76 -13.14
C GLY A 752 -13.24 23.04 -12.93
N GLU A 753 -12.59 24.19 -13.04
CA GLU A 753 -13.27 25.49 -13.11
C GLU A 753 -13.97 25.60 -14.47
N LYS A 754 -15.20 26.14 -14.47
CA LYS A 754 -15.99 26.38 -15.69
C LYS A 754 -15.46 27.56 -16.48
#